data_AF-R9A6N6-F1
#
_entry.id   AF-R9A6N6-F1
#
_cell.length_a   1.000
_cell.length_b   1.000
_cell.length_c   1.000
_cell.angle_alpha   90.00
_cell.angle_beta   90.00
_cell.angle_gamma   90.00
#
_symmetry.space_group_name_H-M   'P 1'
#
loop_
_entity.id
_entity.type
_entity.pdbx_description
1 polymer ?
#
loop_
_entity_poly.entity_id
_entity_poly.type
_entity_poly.pdbx_seq_one_letter_code
_entity_poly.pdbx_strand_id
1 'polypeptide(L)'
;MEQFPEPTDSETPLTGETTDPSFFISLPKNIASYSMTSQAILEELRVRHRRLEMHGSAEITPSLLLTVDSIPELLAKQVQLTEVHKSGVAIAEAFKELAGLTEHNKEPVVYFYPFLLQVDQKLIMRISMIAPQNREKTDIVPFRRACFKYSVDLIDQLLKNRANRELLLEEENPGSGLVRSDQKGNTYFFPTKLSYESELEVMVRKTMESFGYIPMKDFVLDVISRGKETAKLVEIIPGYHLILPNGSYNPEYARHLAVQLDGLRTFAFPYLKRYASENKYTGFLEKLSELETTLPKRSEDLLKTGVSFIPGITNLLQEFPFDKITNDEGKRVGNSVRESLLILDKLSKRLKEQKKEDAEEAVTSLIKLLGTKIEDNTANTLTLTKLDLNAEVKTLGLRNELETSKVISRIVNSLSEIYGCLEMKEDNFHILFCLDQKKLSKVEANTLTLAKTDSNYRNELPILDQIRVILKNRSDQNIDQEDIPEKELEEETITNQTLSHEPRLSFSALQEKFHVPIGVFTFLALASITTVVSLLLGSLEYIASGFFLSFLVGLTLGYLYRSDGKQKPTPEKQTQSTPKENRSLNIAKVAEGFIYPKKFNSIAEKVYDFKRLRNHIEDCVEDIKVQLSPIDQKKESNKIVAEIEHAILQISVVMKIPEAIQLKNRPKELILSKADFRTILFRTQLAEYYRKEASIYKSDRDQMDYIQFIIRELEFGYNKYLK
;
A
#
# COMPACT_ATOMS: atom_id res chain seq x y z
N MET A 1 -21.54 4.51 -28.02
CA MET A 1 -21.45 3.05 -27.90
C MET A 1 -20.32 2.62 -28.82
N GLU A 2 -19.13 2.39 -28.26
CA GLU A 2 -18.02 1.82 -29.03
C GLU A 2 -18.35 0.37 -29.38
N GLN A 3 -18.12 -0.02 -30.64
CA GLN A 3 -18.23 -1.41 -31.08
C GLN A 3 -17.11 -2.22 -30.43
N PHE A 4 -17.47 -3.08 -29.50
CA PHE A 4 -16.54 -4.03 -28.91
C PHE A 4 -16.29 -5.21 -29.86
N PRO A 5 -15.05 -5.71 -29.97
CA PRO A 5 -14.72 -6.86 -30.79
C PRO A 5 -15.42 -8.14 -30.29
N GLU A 6 -15.66 -9.07 -31.22
CA GLU A 6 -16.37 -10.33 -31.00
C GLU A 6 -15.81 -11.13 -29.81
N PRO A 7 -16.67 -11.89 -29.10
CA PRO A 7 -16.19 -12.91 -28.17
C PRO A 7 -15.48 -13.99 -29.00
N THR A 8 -14.16 -13.89 -29.10
CA THR A 8 -13.32 -15.00 -29.57
C THR A 8 -13.40 -16.13 -28.54
N ASP A 9 -13.14 -17.36 -28.96
CA ASP A 9 -13.13 -18.62 -28.16
C ASP A 9 -12.28 -18.57 -26.87
N SER A 10 -11.65 -17.44 -26.56
CA SER A 10 -10.97 -17.13 -25.30
C SER A 10 -11.89 -16.78 -24.12
N GLU A 11 -13.20 -16.65 -24.33
CA GLU A 11 -14.20 -16.37 -23.28
C GLU A 11 -15.02 -17.61 -22.87
N THR A 12 -14.60 -18.83 -23.21
CA THR A 12 -15.20 -20.03 -22.60
C THR A 12 -14.79 -20.15 -21.12
N PRO A 13 -15.67 -20.63 -20.22
CA PRO A 13 -15.30 -20.92 -18.84
C PRO A 13 -14.10 -21.87 -18.83
N LEU A 14 -13.06 -21.49 -18.09
CA LEU A 14 -11.83 -22.26 -17.90
C LEU A 14 -12.14 -23.58 -17.16
N THR A 15 -12.66 -24.55 -17.90
CA THR A 15 -12.78 -25.96 -17.49
C THR A 15 -11.87 -26.87 -18.32
N GLY A 16 -10.94 -26.27 -19.08
CA GLY A 16 -9.89 -27.00 -19.78
C GLY A 16 -8.85 -27.54 -18.80
N GLU A 17 -8.62 -28.85 -18.89
CA GLU A 17 -7.67 -29.65 -18.09
C GLU A 17 -6.37 -28.90 -17.78
N THR A 18 -5.97 -28.97 -16.50
CA THR A 18 -4.68 -28.50 -16.00
C THR A 18 -3.57 -29.35 -16.62
N THR A 19 -3.10 -28.95 -17.79
CA THR A 19 -1.81 -29.39 -18.29
C THR A 19 -0.74 -28.73 -17.40
N ASP A 20 0.11 -29.56 -16.80
CA ASP A 20 1.24 -29.09 -15.98
C ASP A 20 2.02 -28.01 -16.72
N PRO A 21 2.46 -26.94 -16.04
CA PRO A 21 3.21 -25.86 -16.69
C PRO A 21 4.47 -26.46 -17.33
N SER A 22 4.56 -26.37 -18.66
CA SER A 22 5.76 -26.80 -19.37
C SER A 22 6.91 -25.89 -18.94
N PHE A 23 7.81 -26.42 -18.10
CA PHE A 23 9.01 -25.72 -17.66
C PHE A 23 10.02 -25.48 -18.80
N PHE A 24 9.74 -25.99 -20.00
CA PHE A 24 10.62 -25.92 -21.14
C PHE A 24 9.89 -25.42 -22.39
N ILE A 25 10.59 -24.61 -23.18
CA ILE A 25 10.20 -24.32 -24.57
C ILE A 25 11.16 -25.01 -25.51
N SER A 26 10.62 -25.66 -26.54
CA SER A 26 11.40 -26.42 -27.51
C SER A 26 11.79 -25.57 -28.71
N LEU A 27 12.97 -25.84 -29.26
CA LEU A 27 13.41 -25.19 -30.50
C LEU A 27 12.45 -25.58 -31.64
N PRO A 28 12.02 -24.64 -32.48
CA PRO A 28 11.16 -24.94 -33.63
C PRO A 28 11.81 -26.00 -34.55
N LYS A 29 11.16 -27.15 -34.72
CA LYS A 29 11.65 -28.26 -35.56
C LYS A 29 11.68 -27.93 -37.06
N ASN A 30 10.82 -27.01 -37.50
CA ASN A 30 10.77 -26.54 -38.88
C ASN A 30 10.58 -25.02 -38.93
N ILE A 31 11.67 -24.26 -38.84
CA ILE A 31 11.62 -22.78 -38.87
C ILE A 31 11.02 -22.28 -40.20
N ALA A 32 11.19 -23.03 -41.29
CA ALA A 32 10.69 -22.65 -42.62
C ALA A 32 9.15 -22.73 -42.75
N SER A 33 8.46 -23.43 -41.84
CA SER A 33 6.98 -23.44 -41.82
C SER A 33 6.38 -22.22 -41.14
N TYR A 34 7.19 -21.37 -40.49
CA TYR A 34 6.72 -20.14 -39.87
C TYR A 34 6.64 -18.99 -40.88
N SER A 35 5.75 -18.03 -40.64
CA SER A 35 5.69 -16.81 -41.45
C SER A 35 7.02 -16.04 -41.44
N MET A 36 7.29 -15.25 -42.49
CA MET A 36 8.51 -14.43 -42.57
C MET A 36 8.64 -13.47 -41.39
N THR A 37 7.51 -12.96 -40.88
CA THR A 37 7.45 -12.11 -39.68
C THR A 37 7.85 -12.89 -38.42
N SER A 38 7.31 -14.11 -38.22
CA SER A 38 7.70 -14.99 -37.11
C SER A 38 9.18 -15.36 -37.14
N GLN A 39 9.72 -15.69 -38.32
CA GLN A 39 11.14 -15.99 -38.49
C GLN A 39 12.03 -14.80 -38.11
N ALA A 40 11.65 -13.58 -38.51
CA ALA A 40 12.39 -12.37 -38.15
C ALA A 40 12.34 -12.07 -36.64
N ILE A 41 11.19 -12.27 -35.99
CA ILE A 41 11.05 -12.12 -34.52
C ILE A 41 11.94 -13.13 -33.79
N LEU A 42 11.95 -14.39 -34.23
CA LEU A 42 12.83 -15.43 -33.67
C LEU A 42 14.31 -15.09 -33.81
N GLU A 43 14.71 -14.52 -34.95
CA GLU A 43 16.09 -14.09 -35.17
C GLU A 43 16.49 -12.90 -34.28
N GLU A 44 15.61 -11.91 -34.11
CA GLU A 44 15.84 -10.79 -33.18
C GLU A 44 15.96 -11.28 -31.73
N LEU A 45 15.07 -12.19 -31.31
CA LEU A 45 15.18 -12.86 -30.01
C LEU A 45 16.52 -13.57 -29.89
N ARG A 46 16.98 -14.21 -30.97
CA ARG A 46 18.25 -14.93 -31.00
C ARG A 46 19.45 -14.03 -30.79
N VAL A 47 19.51 -12.95 -31.57
CA VAL A 47 20.58 -11.94 -31.48
C VAL A 47 20.58 -11.27 -30.12
N ARG A 48 19.40 -10.91 -29.58
CA ARG A 48 19.28 -10.25 -28.29
C ARG A 48 19.73 -11.14 -27.14
N HIS A 49 19.33 -12.40 -27.12
CA HIS A 49 19.71 -13.33 -26.06
C HIS A 49 21.21 -13.61 -26.05
N ARG A 50 21.83 -13.83 -27.21
CA ARG A 50 23.29 -14.00 -27.32
C ARG A 50 24.07 -12.81 -26.79
N ARG A 51 23.59 -11.57 -27.04
CA ARG A 51 24.20 -10.37 -26.46
C ARG A 51 24.17 -10.42 -24.93
N LEU A 52 23.04 -10.81 -24.34
CA LEU A 52 22.90 -10.93 -22.88
C LEU A 52 23.84 -12.01 -22.29
N GLU A 53 23.97 -13.17 -22.94
CA GLU A 53 24.91 -14.22 -22.52
C GLU A 53 26.37 -13.74 -22.52
N MET A 54 26.76 -12.95 -23.52
CA MET A 54 28.13 -12.41 -23.62
C MET A 54 28.45 -11.34 -22.57
N HIS A 55 27.45 -10.78 -21.87
CA HIS A 55 27.63 -9.79 -20.81
C HIS A 55 27.92 -10.38 -19.43
N GLY A 56 27.91 -11.71 -19.28
CA GLY A 56 28.39 -12.42 -18.09
C GLY A 56 27.60 -12.17 -16.79
N SER A 57 26.40 -11.55 -16.85
CA SER A 57 25.58 -11.37 -15.65
C SER A 57 24.95 -12.70 -15.23
N ALA A 58 25.14 -13.08 -13.98
CA ALA A 58 24.51 -14.27 -13.41
C ALA A 58 22.98 -14.12 -13.23
N GLU A 59 22.46 -12.89 -13.27
CA GLU A 59 21.05 -12.57 -13.04
C GLU A 59 20.41 -11.97 -14.30
N ILE A 60 19.27 -12.52 -14.71
CA ILE A 60 18.48 -12.04 -15.87
C ILE A 60 17.82 -10.72 -15.47
N THR A 61 18.08 -9.65 -16.23
CA THR A 61 17.45 -8.33 -16.01
C THR A 61 16.32 -8.10 -17.02
N PRO A 62 15.04 -8.10 -16.61
CA PRO A 62 13.89 -8.04 -17.53
C PRO A 62 13.84 -6.81 -18.45
N SER A 63 14.34 -5.66 -17.99
CA SER A 63 14.40 -4.43 -18.79
C SER A 63 15.33 -4.51 -20.01
N LEU A 64 16.24 -5.49 -20.05
CA LEU A 64 17.14 -5.72 -21.18
C LEU A 64 16.57 -6.73 -22.19
N LEU A 65 15.54 -7.47 -21.81
CA LEU A 65 14.87 -8.48 -22.63
C LEU A 65 14.08 -7.81 -23.75
N LEU A 66 13.83 -8.59 -24.80
CA LEU A 66 12.99 -8.13 -25.88
C LEU A 66 11.53 -8.15 -25.45
N THR A 67 10.81 -7.06 -25.70
CA THR A 67 9.41 -6.91 -25.30
C THR A 67 8.51 -6.73 -26.52
N VAL A 68 7.26 -7.15 -26.40
CA VAL A 68 6.26 -7.13 -27.48
C VAL A 68 6.12 -5.72 -28.10
N ASP A 69 6.13 -4.67 -27.28
CA ASP A 69 6.02 -3.26 -27.71
C ASP A 69 7.21 -2.78 -28.54
N SER A 70 8.38 -3.44 -28.46
CA SER A 70 9.58 -3.07 -29.22
C SER A 70 9.64 -3.69 -30.62
N ILE A 71 8.84 -4.72 -30.89
CA ILE A 71 8.89 -5.47 -32.15
C ILE A 71 8.57 -4.63 -33.39
N PRO A 72 7.53 -3.76 -33.40
CA PRO A 72 7.23 -2.96 -34.58
C PRO A 72 8.42 -2.09 -35.03
N GLU A 73 9.12 -1.45 -34.09
CA GLU A 73 10.27 -0.61 -34.41
C GLU A 73 11.47 -1.42 -34.93
N LEU A 74 11.68 -2.62 -34.41
CA LEU A 74 12.77 -3.49 -34.84
C LEU A 74 12.53 -4.06 -36.24
N LEU A 75 11.31 -4.55 -36.51
CA LEU A 75 10.94 -5.07 -37.82
C LEU A 75 10.90 -3.97 -38.89
N ALA A 76 10.57 -2.72 -38.51
CA ALA A 76 10.66 -1.59 -39.43
C ALA A 76 12.09 -1.37 -39.96
N LYS A 77 13.11 -1.67 -39.16
CA LYS A 77 14.54 -1.53 -39.52
C LYS A 77 15.07 -2.71 -40.35
N GLN A 78 14.30 -3.80 -40.48
CA GLN A 78 14.70 -4.97 -41.25
C GLN A 78 14.49 -4.75 -42.75
N VAL A 79 15.60 -4.73 -43.49
CA VAL A 79 15.62 -4.51 -44.96
C VAL A 79 15.06 -5.71 -45.73
N GLN A 80 15.12 -6.91 -45.15
CA GLN A 80 14.71 -8.16 -45.81
C GLN A 80 13.19 -8.40 -45.77
N LEU A 81 12.44 -7.65 -44.95
CA LEU A 81 11.00 -7.77 -44.83
C LEU A 81 10.30 -6.77 -45.76
N THR A 82 9.25 -7.21 -46.44
CA THR A 82 8.34 -6.32 -47.19
C THR A 82 7.42 -5.56 -46.22
N GLU A 83 6.82 -4.46 -46.69
CA GLU A 83 5.90 -3.65 -45.85
C GLU A 83 4.69 -4.44 -45.34
N VAL A 84 4.22 -5.45 -46.09
CA VAL A 84 3.14 -6.34 -45.65
C VAL A 84 3.55 -7.13 -44.40
N HIS A 85 4.78 -7.64 -44.37
CA HIS A 85 5.33 -8.42 -43.25
C HIS A 85 5.69 -7.56 -42.02
N LYS A 86 5.77 -6.24 -42.19
CA LYS A 86 6.01 -5.27 -41.09
C LYS A 86 4.71 -4.73 -40.48
N SER A 87 3.56 -5.04 -41.08
CA SER A 87 2.26 -4.53 -40.64
C SER A 87 1.88 -5.06 -39.25
N GLY A 88 1.09 -4.29 -38.50
CA GLY A 88 0.60 -4.71 -37.17
C GLY A 88 -0.21 -6.01 -37.20
N VAL A 89 -0.95 -6.26 -38.29
CA VAL A 89 -1.71 -7.51 -38.50
C VAL A 89 -0.76 -8.70 -38.63
N ALA A 90 0.29 -8.58 -39.45
CA ALA A 90 1.29 -9.64 -39.60
C ALA A 90 2.04 -9.92 -38.28
N ILE A 91 2.32 -8.87 -37.50
CA ILE A 91 2.94 -9.02 -36.16
C ILE A 91 2.00 -9.73 -35.19
N ALA A 92 0.71 -9.38 -35.18
CA ALA A 92 -0.28 -10.03 -34.34
C ALA A 92 -0.46 -11.52 -34.67
N GLU A 93 -0.53 -11.86 -35.96
CA GLU A 93 -0.57 -13.26 -36.42
C GLU A 93 0.72 -14.01 -36.06
N ALA A 94 1.88 -13.38 -36.23
CA ALA A 94 3.16 -13.96 -35.85
C ALA A 94 3.23 -14.25 -34.34
N PHE A 95 2.76 -13.37 -33.47
CA PHE A 95 2.75 -13.66 -32.05
C PHE A 95 1.82 -14.83 -31.68
N LYS A 96 0.64 -14.94 -32.32
CA LYS A 96 -0.24 -16.11 -32.13
C LYS A 96 0.44 -17.40 -32.61
N GLU A 97 1.10 -17.34 -33.76
CA GLU A 97 1.85 -18.46 -34.33
C GLU A 97 2.98 -18.92 -33.41
N LEU A 98 3.76 -17.97 -32.87
CA LEU A 98 4.88 -18.22 -31.95
C LEU A 98 4.42 -18.71 -30.56
N ALA A 99 3.23 -18.29 -30.12
CA ALA A 99 2.58 -18.75 -28.90
C ALA A 99 1.91 -20.12 -29.02
N GLY A 100 1.90 -20.74 -30.21
CA GLY A 100 1.25 -22.03 -30.44
C GLY A 100 -0.28 -21.96 -30.48
N LEU A 101 -0.84 -20.81 -30.85
CA LEU A 101 -2.29 -20.54 -30.86
C LEU A 101 -2.91 -20.59 -32.27
N THR A 102 -2.23 -21.19 -33.25
CA THR A 102 -2.75 -21.36 -34.62
C THR A 102 -3.08 -22.83 -34.90
N GLU A 103 -3.93 -23.09 -35.88
CA GLU A 103 -4.34 -24.46 -36.23
C GLU A 103 -3.16 -25.36 -36.62
N HIS A 104 -2.15 -24.77 -37.28
CA HIS A 104 -0.98 -25.48 -37.82
C HIS A 104 0.19 -25.56 -36.84
N ASN A 105 0.30 -24.64 -35.87
CA ASN A 105 1.36 -24.63 -34.86
C ASN A 105 0.73 -24.66 -33.45
N LYS A 106 0.70 -25.84 -32.83
CA LYS A 106 0.16 -26.06 -31.48
C LYS A 106 1.22 -26.09 -30.37
N GLU A 107 2.50 -26.17 -30.74
CA GLU A 107 3.60 -26.14 -29.78
C GLU A 107 4.15 -24.70 -29.64
N PRO A 108 4.15 -24.10 -28.44
CA PRO A 108 4.71 -22.76 -28.23
C PRO A 108 6.23 -22.79 -28.41
N VAL A 109 6.75 -21.83 -29.17
CA VAL A 109 8.20 -21.65 -29.42
C VAL A 109 8.75 -20.36 -28.82
N VAL A 110 7.87 -19.48 -28.35
CA VAL A 110 8.20 -18.29 -27.57
C VAL A 110 7.38 -18.27 -26.28
N TYR A 111 8.06 -17.99 -25.16
CA TYR A 111 7.39 -17.77 -23.88
C TYR A 111 7.12 -16.29 -23.71
N PHE A 112 5.90 -15.94 -23.34
CA PHE A 112 5.48 -14.58 -23.06
C PHE A 112 5.24 -14.43 -21.56
N TYR A 113 5.88 -13.44 -20.94
CA TYR A 113 5.67 -13.18 -19.51
C TYR A 113 5.63 -11.67 -19.21
N PRO A 114 4.58 -11.17 -18.54
CA PRO A 114 4.47 -9.80 -18.10
C PRO A 114 5.46 -9.42 -17.01
N PHE A 115 5.88 -8.16 -16.99
CA PHE A 115 6.54 -7.54 -15.86
C PHE A 115 6.11 -6.08 -15.74
N LEU A 116 6.16 -5.56 -14.52
CA LEU A 116 5.77 -4.20 -14.20
C LEU A 116 6.99 -3.28 -14.13
N LEU A 117 6.79 -2.05 -14.55
CA LEU A 117 7.78 -0.97 -14.56
C LEU A 117 7.14 0.32 -14.05
N GLN A 118 7.93 1.14 -13.36
CA GLN A 118 7.53 2.50 -13.05
C GLN A 118 8.20 3.46 -14.03
N VAL A 119 7.41 4.14 -14.86
CA VAL A 119 7.87 5.13 -15.84
C VAL A 119 7.09 6.42 -15.59
N ASP A 120 7.78 7.53 -15.36
CA ASP A 120 7.17 8.85 -15.10
C ASP A 120 6.07 8.81 -14.04
N GLN A 121 6.33 8.08 -12.94
CA GLN A 121 5.40 7.84 -11.82
C GLN A 121 4.15 6.99 -12.17
N LYS A 122 4.01 6.53 -13.41
CA LYS A 122 2.96 5.61 -13.83
C LYS A 122 3.46 4.17 -13.82
N LEU A 123 2.59 3.27 -13.41
CA LEU A 123 2.81 1.84 -13.52
C LEU A 123 2.50 1.39 -14.95
N ILE A 124 3.45 0.76 -15.62
CA ILE A 124 3.32 0.23 -16.97
C ILE A 124 3.61 -1.26 -16.93
N MET A 125 2.76 -2.05 -17.58
CA MET A 125 3.01 -3.46 -17.85
C MET A 125 3.70 -3.59 -19.21
N ARG A 126 4.78 -4.38 -19.27
CA ARG A 126 5.40 -4.83 -20.51
C ARG A 126 5.42 -6.34 -20.56
N ILE A 127 5.43 -6.88 -21.76
CA ILE A 127 5.43 -8.33 -21.98
C ILE A 127 6.76 -8.71 -22.59
N SER A 128 7.56 -9.44 -21.82
CA SER A 128 8.86 -9.96 -22.22
C SER A 128 8.73 -11.26 -22.99
N MET A 129 9.68 -11.52 -23.88
CA MET A 129 9.72 -12.72 -24.72
C MET A 129 11.05 -13.46 -24.57
N ILE A 130 11.00 -14.80 -24.56
CA ILE A 130 12.19 -15.67 -24.65
C ILE A 130 11.92 -16.84 -25.60
N ALA A 131 12.92 -17.17 -26.41
CA ALA A 131 12.91 -18.29 -27.33
C ALA A 131 14.19 -19.13 -27.16
N PRO A 132 14.17 -20.44 -27.45
CA PRO A 132 15.36 -21.29 -27.40
C PRO A 132 16.43 -20.86 -28.40
N GLN A 133 17.69 -20.93 -27.97
CA GLN A 133 18.82 -20.35 -28.70
C GLN A 133 19.72 -21.39 -29.37
N ASN A 134 20.19 -22.35 -28.57
CA ASN A 134 21.21 -23.32 -28.99
C ASN A 134 20.93 -24.74 -28.43
N ARG A 135 19.92 -24.91 -27.57
CA ARG A 135 19.51 -26.18 -26.96
C ARG A 135 18.15 -26.57 -27.53
N GLU A 136 17.92 -27.87 -27.73
CA GLU A 136 16.62 -28.40 -28.17
C GLU A 136 15.47 -27.93 -27.28
N LYS A 137 15.76 -27.63 -26.01
CA LYS A 137 14.83 -27.07 -25.02
C LYS A 137 15.51 -25.99 -24.17
N THR A 138 14.77 -24.96 -23.80
CA THR A 138 15.20 -23.89 -22.87
C THR A 138 14.32 -23.88 -21.64
N ASP A 139 14.94 -23.93 -20.46
CA ASP A 139 14.25 -23.79 -19.16
C ASP A 139 13.78 -22.34 -18.99
N ILE A 140 12.47 -22.16 -18.86
CA ILE A 140 11.84 -20.84 -18.70
C ILE A 140 11.75 -20.39 -17.24
N VAL A 141 12.02 -21.27 -16.27
CA VAL A 141 11.88 -20.97 -14.84
C VAL A 141 12.77 -19.80 -14.39
N PRO A 142 14.06 -19.73 -14.75
CA PRO A 142 14.90 -18.58 -14.38
C PRO A 142 14.38 -17.27 -14.95
N PHE A 143 13.87 -17.30 -16.18
CA PHE A 143 13.29 -16.14 -16.86
C PHE A 143 12.00 -15.67 -16.17
N ARG A 144 11.04 -16.59 -15.93
CA ARG A 144 9.79 -16.31 -15.22
C ARG A 144 10.06 -15.70 -13.85
N ARG A 145 10.96 -16.33 -13.07
CA ARG A 145 11.35 -15.83 -11.73
C ARG A 145 11.97 -14.45 -11.79
N ALA A 146 12.81 -14.16 -12.77
CA ALA A 146 13.42 -12.84 -12.92
C ALA A 146 12.38 -11.76 -13.26
N CYS A 147 11.49 -12.02 -14.22
CA CYS A 147 10.41 -11.10 -14.59
C CYS A 147 9.43 -10.85 -13.43
N PHE A 148 9.07 -11.90 -12.69
CA PHE A 148 8.23 -11.78 -11.51
C PHE A 148 8.93 -11.02 -10.39
N LYS A 149 10.17 -11.40 -10.03
CA LYS A 149 10.98 -10.75 -8.99
C LYS A 149 11.12 -9.25 -9.23
N TYR A 150 11.34 -8.85 -10.48
CA TYR A 150 11.43 -7.44 -10.87
C TYR A 150 10.13 -6.66 -10.61
N SER A 151 8.99 -7.36 -10.61
CA SER A 151 7.65 -6.78 -10.45
C SER A 151 7.12 -6.84 -9.02
N VAL A 152 7.75 -7.56 -8.10
CA VAL A 152 7.19 -7.86 -6.76
C VAL A 152 6.79 -6.60 -5.99
N ASP A 153 7.67 -5.63 -5.86
CA ASP A 153 7.38 -4.39 -5.11
C ASP A 153 6.23 -3.60 -5.75
N LEU A 154 6.15 -3.62 -7.08
CA LEU A 154 5.12 -2.95 -7.85
C LEU A 154 3.77 -3.68 -7.79
N ILE A 155 3.78 -5.02 -7.75
CA ILE A 155 2.59 -5.84 -7.49
C ILE A 155 2.08 -5.55 -6.08
N ASP A 156 2.97 -5.49 -5.10
CA ASP A 156 2.60 -5.17 -3.72
C ASP A 156 1.99 -3.77 -3.59
N GLN A 157 2.50 -2.80 -4.34
CA GLN A 157 1.92 -1.46 -4.47
C GLN A 157 0.57 -1.49 -5.20
N LEU A 158 0.43 -2.29 -6.26
CA LEU A 158 -0.83 -2.44 -7.00
C LEU A 158 -1.93 -3.02 -6.11
N LEU A 159 -1.62 -4.09 -5.36
CA LEU A 159 -2.54 -4.68 -4.39
C LEU A 159 -2.96 -3.66 -3.33
N LYS A 160 -2.00 -2.90 -2.77
CA LYS A 160 -2.28 -1.84 -1.80
C LYS A 160 -3.16 -0.72 -2.37
N ASN A 161 -2.89 -0.30 -3.61
CA ASN A 161 -3.67 0.75 -4.26
C ASN A 161 -5.09 0.29 -4.56
N ARG A 162 -5.27 -0.96 -4.99
CA ARG A 162 -6.58 -1.55 -5.27
C ARG A 162 -7.37 -1.81 -3.98
N ALA A 163 -6.70 -2.15 -2.89
CA ALA A 163 -7.30 -2.26 -1.55
C ALA A 163 -7.91 -0.94 -1.06
N ASN A 164 -7.37 0.22 -1.49
CA ASN A 164 -7.92 1.54 -1.15
C ASN A 164 -9.05 2.00 -2.09
N ARG A 165 -9.43 1.18 -3.08
CA ARG A 165 -10.49 1.50 -4.03
C ARG A 165 -11.64 0.53 -3.83
N GLU A 166 -12.84 1.09 -3.73
CA GLU A 166 -14.07 0.32 -3.59
C GLU A 166 -14.57 -0.20 -4.95
N LEU A 167 -15.20 -1.37 -4.97
CA LEU A 167 -15.94 -1.81 -6.16
C LEU A 167 -17.11 -0.85 -6.43
N LEU A 168 -17.08 -0.16 -7.56
CA LEU A 168 -18.15 0.72 -8.01
C LEU A 168 -19.29 -0.11 -8.59
N LEU A 169 -20.49 0.06 -8.04
CA LEU A 169 -21.69 -0.60 -8.51
C LEU A 169 -22.52 0.34 -9.38
N GLU A 170 -23.12 -0.18 -10.46
CA GLU A 170 -24.16 0.52 -11.20
C GLU A 170 -25.37 0.76 -10.28
N GLU A 171 -26.08 1.88 -10.41
CA GLU A 171 -27.20 2.20 -9.52
C GLU A 171 -28.35 1.18 -9.64
N GLU A 172 -28.62 0.71 -10.86
CA GLU A 172 -29.62 -0.30 -11.19
C GLU A 172 -28.98 -1.49 -11.91
N ASN A 173 -29.41 -2.69 -11.56
CA ASN A 173 -28.93 -3.96 -12.11
C ASN A 173 -27.40 -4.11 -12.07
N PRO A 174 -26.77 -4.03 -10.88
CA PRO A 174 -25.31 -4.10 -10.75
C PRO A 174 -24.70 -5.42 -11.27
N GLY A 175 -25.51 -6.47 -11.45
CA GLY A 175 -25.15 -7.77 -12.02
C GLY A 175 -25.05 -7.82 -13.54
N SER A 176 -25.45 -6.74 -14.24
CA SER A 176 -25.46 -6.64 -15.70
C SER A 176 -24.11 -7.02 -16.32
N GLY A 177 -23.01 -6.55 -15.71
CA GLY A 177 -21.64 -6.78 -16.17
C GLY A 177 -21.20 -8.25 -16.16
N LEU A 178 -21.88 -9.13 -15.42
CA LEU A 178 -21.62 -10.58 -15.41
C LEU A 178 -22.28 -11.32 -16.57
N VAL A 179 -23.19 -10.67 -17.29
CA VAL A 179 -24.04 -11.30 -18.31
C VAL A 179 -23.69 -10.71 -19.68
N ARG A 180 -23.56 -11.58 -20.70
CA ARG A 180 -23.29 -11.17 -22.09
C ARG A 180 -24.14 -11.98 -23.05
N SER A 181 -24.70 -11.35 -24.07
CA SER A 181 -25.37 -12.07 -25.16
C SER A 181 -24.46 -12.15 -26.39
N ASP A 182 -24.50 -13.29 -27.09
CA ASP A 182 -23.85 -13.44 -28.39
C ASP A 182 -24.70 -12.83 -29.52
N GLN A 183 -24.16 -12.79 -30.74
CA GLN A 183 -24.88 -12.28 -31.93
C GLN A 183 -26.13 -13.09 -32.29
N LYS A 184 -26.22 -14.34 -31.81
CA LYS A 184 -27.38 -15.22 -32.00
C LYS A 184 -28.44 -15.03 -30.91
N GLY A 185 -28.20 -14.13 -29.95
CA GLY A 185 -29.09 -13.84 -28.84
C GLY A 185 -28.98 -14.82 -27.66
N ASN A 186 -28.01 -15.74 -27.66
CA ASN A 186 -27.78 -16.61 -26.50
C ASN A 186 -27.06 -15.83 -25.40
N THR A 187 -27.60 -15.88 -24.19
CA THR A 187 -27.04 -15.19 -23.04
C THR A 187 -26.11 -16.10 -22.25
N TYR A 188 -24.94 -15.61 -21.89
CA TYR A 188 -23.88 -16.26 -21.11
C TYR A 188 -23.67 -15.52 -19.79
N PHE A 189 -23.27 -16.28 -18.77
CA PHE A 189 -23.05 -15.78 -17.43
C PHE A 189 -21.66 -16.17 -16.96
N PHE A 190 -20.92 -15.17 -16.48
CA PHE A 190 -19.52 -15.28 -16.08
C PHE A 190 -19.39 -14.97 -14.58
N PRO A 191 -19.74 -15.92 -13.71
CA PRO A 191 -19.81 -15.65 -12.27
C PRO A 191 -18.44 -15.30 -11.66
N THR A 192 -17.33 -15.73 -12.26
CA THR A 192 -15.96 -15.38 -11.81
C THR A 192 -15.43 -14.07 -12.38
N LYS A 193 -16.17 -13.36 -13.25
CA LYS A 193 -15.69 -12.14 -13.94
C LYS A 193 -15.33 -10.99 -13.00
N LEU A 194 -15.87 -10.98 -11.78
CA LEU A 194 -15.53 -10.02 -10.74
C LEU A 194 -14.26 -10.39 -9.95
N SER A 195 -13.64 -11.54 -10.23
CA SER A 195 -12.44 -11.96 -9.54
C SER A 195 -11.26 -11.05 -9.82
N TYR A 196 -10.30 -11.03 -8.89
CA TYR A 196 -9.06 -10.33 -9.12
C TYR A 196 -8.24 -10.94 -10.27
N GLU A 197 -8.38 -12.25 -10.53
CA GLU A 197 -7.83 -12.88 -11.74
C GLU A 197 -8.36 -12.23 -13.01
N SER A 198 -9.67 -11.97 -13.08
CA SER A 198 -10.28 -11.30 -14.22
C SER A 198 -9.76 -9.87 -14.38
N GLU A 199 -9.52 -9.15 -13.28
CA GLU A 199 -8.90 -7.82 -13.31
C GLU A 199 -7.47 -7.87 -13.88
N LEU A 200 -6.67 -8.87 -13.50
CA LEU A 200 -5.33 -9.11 -14.04
C LEU A 200 -5.37 -9.47 -15.53
N GLU A 201 -6.30 -10.32 -15.94
CA GLU A 201 -6.49 -10.69 -17.35
C GLU A 201 -6.87 -9.49 -18.21
N VAL A 202 -7.73 -8.60 -17.71
CA VAL A 202 -8.08 -7.34 -18.39
C VAL A 202 -6.83 -6.45 -18.55
N MET A 203 -5.97 -6.38 -17.54
CA MET A 203 -4.72 -5.63 -17.63
C MET A 203 -3.76 -6.22 -18.68
N VAL A 204 -3.64 -7.56 -18.75
CA VAL A 204 -2.85 -8.24 -19.80
C VAL A 204 -3.46 -8.00 -21.18
N ARG A 205 -4.79 -8.12 -21.33
CA ARG A 205 -5.50 -7.88 -22.58
C ARG A 205 -5.29 -6.47 -23.10
N LYS A 206 -5.37 -5.47 -22.22
CA LYS A 206 -5.10 -4.07 -22.57
C LYS A 206 -3.66 -3.86 -23.03
N THR A 207 -2.70 -4.56 -22.42
CA THR A 207 -1.29 -4.50 -22.82
C THR A 207 -1.06 -5.14 -24.20
N MET A 208 -1.88 -6.12 -24.57
CA MET A 208 -1.83 -6.83 -25.86
C MET A 208 -2.82 -6.31 -26.91
N GLU A 209 -3.50 -5.19 -26.68
CA GLU A 209 -4.62 -4.71 -27.52
C GLU A 209 -4.23 -4.58 -29.00
N SER A 210 -3.04 -4.05 -29.29
CA SER A 210 -2.54 -3.86 -30.66
C SER A 210 -2.08 -5.16 -31.35
N PHE A 211 -1.97 -6.25 -30.61
CA PHE A 211 -1.31 -7.49 -31.05
C PHE A 211 -2.19 -8.74 -30.91
N GLY A 212 -3.38 -8.60 -30.33
CA GLY A 212 -4.26 -9.72 -30.00
C GLY A 212 -3.89 -10.38 -28.67
N TYR A 213 -4.91 -10.80 -27.92
CA TYR A 213 -4.74 -11.37 -26.59
C TYR A 213 -4.03 -12.74 -26.64
N ILE A 214 -2.99 -12.88 -25.82
CA ILE A 214 -2.31 -14.15 -25.53
C ILE A 214 -2.52 -14.44 -24.04
N PRO A 215 -3.15 -15.58 -23.65
CA PRO A 215 -3.36 -15.92 -22.25
C PRO A 215 -2.04 -16.14 -21.49
N MET A 216 -1.83 -15.39 -20.42
CA MET A 216 -0.60 -15.47 -19.59
C MET A 216 -0.93 -15.96 -18.18
N LYS A 217 -1.48 -17.18 -18.09
CA LYS A 217 -2.00 -17.79 -16.85
C LYS A 217 -0.93 -17.88 -15.75
N ASP A 218 0.31 -18.14 -16.11
CA ASP A 218 1.44 -18.21 -15.17
C ASP A 218 1.61 -16.92 -14.35
N PHE A 219 1.49 -15.77 -15.01
CA PHE A 219 1.60 -14.47 -14.33
C PHE A 219 0.43 -14.24 -13.37
N VAL A 220 -0.79 -14.58 -13.79
CA VAL A 220 -1.97 -14.51 -12.91
C VAL A 220 -1.74 -15.39 -11.68
N LEU A 221 -1.31 -16.63 -11.86
CA LEU A 221 -1.02 -17.56 -10.77
C LEU A 221 0.07 -17.04 -9.83
N ASP A 222 1.15 -16.46 -10.36
CA ASP A 222 2.24 -15.91 -9.54
C ASP A 222 1.77 -14.71 -8.70
N VAL A 223 0.99 -13.81 -9.30
CA VAL A 223 0.41 -12.65 -8.59
C VAL A 223 -0.57 -13.11 -7.51
N ILE A 224 -1.45 -14.08 -7.81
CA ILE A 224 -2.38 -14.64 -6.82
C ILE A 224 -1.62 -15.33 -5.68
N SER A 225 -0.59 -16.11 -5.99
CA SER A 225 0.25 -16.79 -4.99
C SER A 225 0.91 -15.77 -4.06
N ARG A 226 1.48 -14.70 -4.61
CA ARG A 226 2.06 -13.59 -3.82
C ARG A 226 1.02 -12.88 -2.95
N GLY A 227 -0.18 -12.63 -3.49
CA GLY A 227 -1.26 -12.00 -2.73
C GLY A 227 -1.77 -12.86 -1.57
N LYS A 228 -1.78 -14.20 -1.74
CA LYS A 228 -2.07 -15.15 -0.66
C LYS A 228 -0.98 -15.19 0.41
N GLU A 229 0.30 -15.32 -0.01
CA GLU A 229 1.46 -15.32 0.90
C GLU A 229 1.54 -14.05 1.77
N THR A 230 1.11 -12.92 1.21
CA THR A 230 1.09 -11.63 1.92
C THR A 230 -0.23 -11.33 2.65
N ALA A 231 -1.16 -12.30 2.70
CA ALA A 231 -2.48 -12.16 3.30
C ALA A 231 -3.31 -10.96 2.78
N LYS A 232 -3.07 -10.54 1.53
CA LYS A 232 -3.80 -9.44 0.86
C LYS A 232 -4.98 -9.94 0.02
N LEU A 233 -5.04 -11.24 -0.26
CA LEU A 233 -6.11 -11.87 -1.03
C LEU A 233 -6.86 -12.92 -0.20
N VAL A 234 -8.18 -12.97 -0.36
CA VAL A 234 -9.03 -14.06 0.14
C VAL A 234 -9.60 -14.84 -1.02
N GLU A 235 -9.47 -16.16 -0.94
CA GLU A 235 -10.11 -17.10 -1.84
C GLU A 235 -11.58 -17.30 -1.43
N ILE A 236 -12.50 -17.07 -2.37
CA ILE A 236 -13.92 -17.41 -2.22
C ILE A 236 -14.17 -18.83 -2.74
N ILE A 237 -13.72 -19.07 -3.98
CA ILE A 237 -13.61 -20.37 -4.63
C ILE A 237 -12.32 -20.38 -5.48
N PRO A 238 -11.81 -21.55 -5.92
CA PRO A 238 -10.68 -21.59 -6.86
C PRO A 238 -10.96 -20.75 -8.11
N GLY A 239 -10.06 -19.83 -8.46
CA GLY A 239 -10.23 -18.89 -9.57
C GLY A 239 -11.06 -17.63 -9.25
N TYR A 240 -11.45 -17.44 -7.99
CA TYR A 240 -12.15 -16.23 -7.53
C TYR A 240 -11.53 -15.70 -6.23
N HIS A 241 -10.57 -14.79 -6.37
CA HIS A 241 -9.97 -14.07 -5.26
C HIS A 241 -10.50 -12.64 -5.15
N LEU A 242 -10.59 -12.18 -3.90
CA LEU A 242 -10.91 -10.80 -3.53
C LEU A 242 -9.71 -10.14 -2.83
N ILE A 243 -9.54 -8.85 -3.06
CA ILE A 243 -8.54 -8.05 -2.32
C ILE A 243 -9.15 -7.58 -1.00
N LEU A 244 -8.33 -7.62 0.06
CA LEU A 244 -8.73 -7.19 1.40
C LEU A 244 -8.31 -5.72 1.65
N PRO A 245 -9.27 -4.79 1.85
CA PRO A 245 -9.00 -3.42 2.28
C PRO A 245 -8.55 -3.37 3.74
N ASN A 246 -7.30 -2.96 4.02
CA ASN A 246 -6.81 -2.50 5.34
C ASN A 246 -7.27 -3.29 6.59
N GLY A 247 -7.50 -4.60 6.48
CA GLY A 247 -7.92 -5.46 7.59
C GLY A 247 -9.33 -5.22 8.15
N SER A 248 -10.09 -4.22 7.64
CA SER A 248 -11.47 -3.96 8.05
C SER A 248 -12.41 -4.30 6.90
N TYR A 249 -13.17 -5.37 7.12
CA TYR A 249 -14.11 -5.89 6.16
C TYR A 249 -15.47 -5.25 6.40
N ASN A 250 -16.19 -4.90 5.33
CA ASN A 250 -17.66 -4.87 5.32
C ASN A 250 -18.18 -4.67 3.89
N PRO A 251 -17.67 -3.70 3.11
CA PRO A 251 -18.41 -3.33 1.92
C PRO A 251 -18.07 -4.22 0.72
N GLU A 252 -16.88 -4.82 0.63
CA GLU A 252 -16.50 -5.60 -0.56
C GLU A 252 -17.27 -6.93 -0.67
N TYR A 253 -17.37 -7.74 0.40
CA TYR A 253 -18.16 -8.97 0.34
C TYR A 253 -19.65 -8.70 0.04
N ALA A 254 -20.21 -7.64 0.62
CA ALA A 254 -21.59 -7.24 0.38
C ALA A 254 -21.80 -6.79 -1.08
N ARG A 255 -20.86 -6.03 -1.65
CA ARG A 255 -20.87 -5.61 -3.06
C ARG A 255 -20.78 -6.79 -4.01
N HIS A 256 -19.84 -7.70 -3.79
CA HIS A 256 -19.73 -8.91 -4.61
C HIS A 256 -20.99 -9.76 -4.50
N LEU A 257 -21.57 -9.91 -3.31
CA LEU A 257 -22.83 -10.63 -3.13
C LEU A 257 -23.98 -9.96 -3.90
N ALA A 258 -24.10 -8.63 -3.83
CA ALA A 258 -25.14 -7.88 -4.55
C ALA A 258 -25.04 -8.07 -6.07
N VAL A 259 -23.83 -7.97 -6.64
CA VAL A 259 -23.58 -8.17 -8.08
C VAL A 259 -23.87 -9.61 -8.50
N GLN A 260 -23.42 -10.60 -7.71
CA GLN A 260 -23.67 -12.01 -7.99
C GLN A 260 -25.16 -12.33 -7.94
N LEU A 261 -25.88 -11.80 -6.96
CA LEU A 261 -27.31 -12.02 -6.76
C LEU A 261 -28.12 -11.47 -7.93
N ASP A 262 -27.85 -10.22 -8.32
CA ASP A 262 -28.51 -9.55 -9.43
C ASP A 262 -28.16 -10.20 -10.78
N GLY A 263 -26.90 -10.60 -10.96
CA GLY A 263 -26.42 -11.26 -12.18
C GLY A 263 -27.05 -12.64 -12.36
N LEU A 264 -27.11 -13.43 -11.28
CA LEU A 264 -27.77 -14.73 -11.27
C LEU A 264 -29.27 -14.60 -11.57
N ARG A 265 -29.97 -13.62 -10.97
CA ARG A 265 -31.38 -13.34 -11.28
C ARG A 265 -31.55 -13.04 -12.77
N THR A 266 -30.80 -12.06 -13.27
CA THR A 266 -30.90 -11.55 -14.64
C THR A 266 -30.60 -12.63 -15.68
N PHE A 267 -29.66 -13.52 -15.38
CA PHE A 267 -29.33 -14.65 -16.24
C PHE A 267 -30.32 -15.83 -16.11
N ALA A 268 -30.55 -16.34 -14.90
CA ALA A 268 -31.21 -17.63 -14.71
C ALA A 268 -32.73 -17.55 -14.88
N PHE A 269 -33.37 -16.47 -14.43
CA PHE A 269 -34.83 -16.42 -14.35
C PHE A 269 -35.51 -16.50 -15.73
N PRO A 270 -35.01 -15.83 -16.79
CA PRO A 270 -35.55 -15.99 -18.14
C PRO A 270 -35.52 -17.45 -18.63
N TYR A 271 -34.41 -18.16 -18.40
CA TYR A 271 -34.28 -19.56 -18.78
C TYR A 271 -35.20 -20.47 -17.97
N LEU A 272 -35.25 -20.27 -16.66
CA LEU A 272 -36.07 -21.08 -15.76
C LEU A 272 -37.56 -20.91 -16.05
N LYS A 273 -38.02 -19.68 -16.33
CA LYS A 273 -39.40 -19.43 -16.77
C LYS A 273 -39.73 -20.18 -18.06
N ARG A 274 -38.83 -20.12 -19.05
CA ARG A 274 -38.99 -20.82 -20.32
C ARG A 274 -39.07 -22.33 -20.11
N TYR A 275 -38.08 -22.92 -19.46
CA TYR A 275 -38.02 -24.37 -19.21
C TYR A 275 -39.19 -24.85 -18.34
N ALA A 276 -39.57 -24.12 -17.30
CA ALA A 276 -40.70 -24.48 -16.45
C ALA A 276 -42.04 -24.40 -17.21
N SER A 277 -42.19 -23.44 -18.13
CA SER A 277 -43.39 -23.33 -18.98
C SER A 277 -43.47 -24.48 -19.98
N GLU A 278 -42.37 -24.79 -20.67
CA GLU A 278 -42.26 -25.91 -21.60
C GLU A 278 -42.57 -27.26 -20.92
N ASN A 279 -42.17 -27.43 -19.65
CA ASN A 279 -42.34 -28.66 -18.88
C ASN A 279 -43.55 -28.65 -17.91
N LYS A 280 -44.38 -27.60 -17.94
CA LYS A 280 -45.60 -27.44 -17.10
C LYS A 280 -45.36 -27.47 -15.58
N TYR A 281 -44.26 -26.90 -15.10
CA TYR A 281 -43.96 -26.77 -13.67
C TYR A 281 -44.63 -25.51 -13.06
N THR A 282 -45.96 -25.50 -12.98
CA THR A 282 -46.76 -24.33 -12.56
C THR A 282 -46.43 -23.84 -11.15
N GLY A 283 -46.34 -24.73 -10.16
CA GLY A 283 -46.00 -24.35 -8.78
C GLY A 283 -44.58 -23.76 -8.64
N PHE A 284 -43.65 -24.14 -9.53
CA PHE A 284 -42.32 -23.52 -9.56
C PHE A 284 -42.38 -22.11 -10.17
N LEU A 285 -43.17 -21.90 -11.23
CA LEU A 285 -43.35 -20.59 -11.86
C LEU A 285 -43.95 -19.55 -10.90
N GLU A 286 -44.89 -19.95 -10.05
CA GLU A 286 -45.48 -19.09 -9.03
C GLU A 286 -44.42 -18.63 -8.02
N LYS A 287 -43.67 -19.57 -7.43
CA LYS A 287 -42.57 -19.25 -6.50
C LYS A 287 -41.50 -18.36 -7.14
N LEU A 288 -41.13 -18.64 -8.40
CA LEU A 288 -40.12 -17.85 -9.12
C LEU A 288 -40.60 -16.41 -9.37
N SER A 289 -41.87 -16.23 -9.73
CA SER A 289 -42.44 -14.90 -10.01
C SER A 289 -42.61 -14.08 -8.72
N GLU A 290 -43.01 -14.71 -7.62
CA GLU A 290 -43.05 -14.06 -6.30
C GLU A 290 -41.65 -13.59 -5.87
N LEU A 291 -40.63 -14.44 -6.06
CA LEU A 291 -39.27 -14.09 -5.69
C LEU A 291 -38.71 -12.97 -6.58
N GLU A 292 -39.01 -12.98 -7.88
CA GLU A 292 -38.58 -11.93 -8.81
C GLU A 292 -39.19 -10.56 -8.52
N THR A 293 -40.45 -10.51 -8.06
CA THR A 293 -41.12 -9.25 -7.71
C THR A 293 -40.61 -8.66 -6.40
N THR A 294 -40.18 -9.50 -5.47
CA THR A 294 -39.66 -9.07 -4.16
C THR A 294 -38.17 -8.76 -4.16
N LEU A 295 -37.39 -9.31 -5.09
CA LEU A 295 -35.95 -9.07 -5.16
C LEU A 295 -35.65 -7.63 -5.61
N PRO A 296 -34.85 -6.85 -4.85
CA PRO A 296 -34.48 -5.51 -5.26
C PRO A 296 -33.64 -5.48 -6.55
N LYS A 297 -33.77 -4.39 -7.31
CA LYS A 297 -32.97 -4.11 -8.52
C LYS A 297 -31.93 -3.01 -8.32
N ARG A 298 -32.10 -2.20 -7.28
CA ARG A 298 -31.21 -1.09 -6.94
C ARG A 298 -30.08 -1.56 -6.06
N SER A 299 -28.89 -1.04 -6.32
CA SER A 299 -27.68 -1.40 -5.58
C SER A 299 -27.78 -1.15 -4.08
N GLU A 300 -28.34 -0.01 -3.65
CA GLU A 300 -28.49 0.29 -2.23
C GLU A 300 -29.37 -0.72 -1.49
N ASP A 301 -30.47 -1.14 -2.11
CA ASP A 301 -31.42 -2.08 -1.51
C ASP A 301 -30.84 -3.50 -1.48
N LEU A 302 -30.10 -3.88 -2.53
CA LEU A 302 -29.36 -5.14 -2.59
C LEU A 302 -28.26 -5.22 -1.52
N LEU A 303 -27.53 -4.13 -1.27
CA LEU A 303 -26.52 -4.07 -0.22
C LEU A 303 -27.13 -4.22 1.18
N LYS A 304 -28.32 -3.65 1.41
CA LYS A 304 -29.02 -3.70 2.71
C LYS A 304 -29.71 -5.04 2.95
N THR A 305 -30.39 -5.59 1.94
CA THR A 305 -31.32 -6.71 2.11
C THR A 305 -30.96 -7.95 1.31
N GLY A 306 -30.01 -7.89 0.37
CA GLY A 306 -29.69 -9.02 -0.53
C GLY A 306 -29.34 -10.31 0.20
N VAL A 307 -28.67 -10.22 1.36
CA VAL A 307 -28.29 -11.38 2.17
C VAL A 307 -29.51 -12.19 2.65
N SER A 308 -30.66 -11.57 2.91
CA SER A 308 -31.86 -12.29 3.37
C SER A 308 -32.53 -13.10 2.26
N PHE A 309 -32.28 -12.79 0.99
CA PHE A 309 -32.85 -13.51 -0.14
C PHE A 309 -32.05 -14.76 -0.56
N ILE A 310 -30.80 -14.90 -0.09
CA ILE A 310 -29.91 -16.01 -0.46
C ILE A 310 -30.53 -17.40 -0.15
N PRO A 311 -31.11 -17.65 1.04
CA PRO A 311 -31.71 -18.96 1.33
C PRO A 311 -32.89 -19.27 0.40
N GLY A 312 -33.74 -18.28 0.13
CA GLY A 312 -34.91 -18.42 -0.75
C GLY A 312 -34.50 -18.75 -2.19
N ILE A 313 -33.54 -18.00 -2.74
CA ILE A 313 -33.03 -18.27 -4.10
C ILE A 313 -32.33 -19.62 -4.17
N THR A 314 -31.49 -19.94 -3.19
CA THR A 314 -30.73 -21.20 -3.19
C THR A 314 -31.68 -22.39 -3.20
N ASN A 315 -32.68 -22.39 -2.32
CA ASN A 315 -33.67 -23.46 -2.26
C ASN A 315 -34.45 -23.58 -3.57
N LEU A 316 -34.94 -22.46 -4.12
CA LEU A 316 -35.69 -22.47 -5.37
C LEU A 316 -34.86 -23.01 -6.54
N LEU A 317 -33.62 -22.56 -6.69
CA LEU A 317 -32.75 -22.99 -7.79
C LEU A 317 -32.27 -24.43 -7.65
N GLN A 318 -32.13 -24.95 -6.43
CA GLN A 318 -31.82 -26.36 -6.18
C GLN A 318 -33.03 -27.29 -6.38
N GLU A 319 -34.25 -26.80 -6.15
CA GLU A 319 -35.49 -27.55 -6.46
C GLU A 319 -35.65 -27.81 -7.97
N PHE A 320 -35.04 -26.99 -8.83
CA PHE A 320 -35.21 -27.10 -10.28
C PHE A 320 -34.46 -28.31 -10.87
N PRO A 321 -35.13 -29.19 -11.65
CA PRO A 321 -34.54 -30.44 -12.12
C PRO A 321 -33.68 -30.26 -13.38
N PHE A 322 -32.56 -29.55 -13.27
CA PHE A 322 -31.63 -29.32 -14.39
C PHE A 322 -31.18 -30.61 -15.08
N ASP A 323 -31.07 -31.72 -14.34
CA ASP A 323 -30.62 -33.00 -14.90
C ASP A 323 -31.62 -33.64 -15.86
N LYS A 324 -32.88 -33.18 -15.85
CA LYS A 324 -33.89 -33.58 -16.85
C LYS A 324 -33.72 -32.85 -18.19
N ILE A 325 -32.93 -31.77 -18.23
CA ILE A 325 -32.69 -30.99 -19.44
C ILE A 325 -31.37 -31.46 -20.08
N THR A 326 -31.49 -32.17 -21.19
CA THR A 326 -30.34 -32.86 -21.82
C THR A 326 -29.64 -32.03 -22.90
N ASN A 327 -30.22 -30.91 -23.34
CA ASN A 327 -29.63 -30.03 -24.34
C ASN A 327 -28.41 -29.27 -23.78
N ASP A 328 -27.50 -28.86 -24.67
CA ASP A 328 -26.25 -28.19 -24.26
C ASP A 328 -26.51 -26.86 -23.57
N GLU A 329 -27.58 -26.15 -23.97
CA GLU A 329 -28.01 -24.91 -23.34
C GLU A 329 -28.44 -25.11 -21.87
N GLY A 330 -29.24 -26.14 -21.59
CA GLY A 330 -29.70 -26.47 -20.25
C GLY A 330 -28.57 -26.90 -19.33
N LYS A 331 -27.64 -27.72 -19.84
CA LYS A 331 -26.41 -28.09 -19.11
C LYS A 331 -25.57 -26.86 -18.77
N ARG A 332 -25.36 -25.97 -19.74
CA ARG A 332 -24.63 -24.71 -19.56
C ARG A 332 -25.28 -23.84 -18.50
N VAL A 333 -26.59 -23.59 -18.61
CA VAL A 333 -27.35 -22.79 -17.63
C VAL A 333 -27.26 -23.42 -16.24
N GLY A 334 -27.48 -24.73 -16.12
CA GLY A 334 -27.40 -25.44 -14.84
C GLY A 334 -26.01 -25.35 -14.20
N ASN A 335 -24.94 -25.47 -14.99
CA ASN A 335 -23.57 -25.33 -14.49
C ASN A 335 -23.28 -23.91 -14.00
N SER A 336 -23.64 -22.87 -14.77
CA SER A 336 -23.44 -21.47 -14.35
C SER A 336 -24.26 -21.11 -13.12
N VAL A 337 -25.47 -21.64 -12.98
CA VAL A 337 -26.30 -21.47 -11.77
C VAL A 337 -25.63 -22.11 -10.56
N ARG A 338 -25.16 -23.35 -10.66
CA ARG A 338 -24.48 -24.07 -9.56
C ARG A 338 -23.21 -23.34 -9.11
N GLU A 339 -22.41 -22.85 -10.06
CA GLU A 339 -21.18 -22.09 -9.77
C GLU A 339 -21.48 -20.78 -9.02
N SER A 340 -22.48 -20.01 -9.45
CA SER A 340 -22.86 -18.77 -8.77
C SER A 340 -23.49 -19.01 -7.40
N LEU A 341 -24.29 -20.07 -7.23
CA LEU A 341 -24.80 -20.47 -5.92
C LEU A 341 -23.67 -20.82 -4.93
N LEU A 342 -22.62 -21.50 -5.41
CA LEU A 342 -21.44 -21.79 -4.59
C LEU A 342 -20.74 -20.51 -4.12
N ILE A 343 -20.57 -19.54 -5.02
CA ILE A 343 -20.00 -18.22 -4.70
C ILE A 343 -20.88 -17.48 -3.68
N LEU A 344 -22.20 -17.45 -3.88
CA LEU A 344 -23.14 -16.78 -2.99
C LEU A 344 -23.14 -17.40 -1.58
N ASP A 345 -23.09 -18.73 -1.47
CA ASP A 345 -22.98 -19.42 -0.17
C ASP A 345 -21.69 -19.03 0.56
N LYS A 346 -20.55 -19.03 -0.15
CA LYS A 346 -19.25 -18.65 0.43
C LYS A 346 -19.22 -17.19 0.86
N LEU A 347 -19.71 -16.26 0.03
CA LEU A 347 -19.82 -14.84 0.38
C LEU A 347 -20.75 -14.61 1.59
N SER A 348 -21.89 -15.30 1.63
CA SER A 348 -22.84 -15.22 2.76
C SER A 348 -22.22 -15.71 4.07
N LYS A 349 -21.45 -16.80 4.03
CA LYS A 349 -20.72 -17.32 5.20
C LYS A 349 -19.67 -16.33 5.70
N ARG A 350 -18.84 -15.79 4.79
CA ARG A 350 -17.82 -14.77 5.14
C ARG A 350 -18.44 -13.54 5.79
N LEU A 351 -19.54 -13.02 5.24
CA LEU A 351 -20.28 -11.91 5.83
C LEU A 351 -20.82 -12.20 7.23
N LYS A 352 -21.23 -13.45 7.51
CA LYS A 352 -21.71 -13.86 8.85
C LYS A 352 -20.56 -13.99 9.85
N GLU A 353 -19.44 -14.59 9.45
CA GLU A 353 -18.23 -14.71 10.27
C GLU A 353 -17.73 -13.33 10.68
N GLN A 354 -17.60 -12.47 9.69
CA GLN A 354 -17.11 -11.11 9.88
C GLN A 354 -18.03 -10.26 10.78
N LYS A 355 -19.35 -10.35 10.63
CA LYS A 355 -20.29 -9.66 11.55
C LYS A 355 -20.09 -10.08 13.02
N LYS A 356 -19.61 -11.29 13.27
CA LYS A 356 -19.27 -11.74 14.63
C LYS A 356 -17.94 -11.12 15.09
N GLU A 357 -16.93 -11.11 14.23
CA GLU A 357 -15.63 -10.47 14.49
C GLU A 357 -15.80 -8.97 14.80
N ASP A 358 -16.56 -8.24 13.98
CA ASP A 358 -16.85 -6.82 14.18
C ASP A 358 -17.58 -6.57 15.52
N ALA A 359 -18.51 -7.45 15.88
CA ALA A 359 -19.23 -7.35 17.16
C ALA A 359 -18.30 -7.62 18.35
N GLU A 360 -17.37 -8.58 18.24
CA GLU A 360 -16.37 -8.87 19.27
C GLU A 360 -15.35 -7.73 19.42
N GLU A 361 -14.91 -7.13 18.31
CA GLU A 361 -14.01 -5.98 18.31
C GLU A 361 -14.68 -4.73 18.92
N ALA A 362 -15.95 -4.49 18.60
CA ALA A 362 -16.73 -3.40 19.20
C ALA A 362 -16.85 -3.55 20.72
N VAL A 363 -17.09 -4.77 21.21
CA VAL A 363 -17.12 -5.07 22.65
C VAL A 363 -15.75 -4.83 23.28
N THR A 364 -14.68 -5.29 22.63
CA THR A 364 -13.30 -5.11 23.13
C THR A 364 -12.91 -3.63 23.18
N SER A 365 -13.30 -2.86 22.17
CA SER A 365 -13.09 -1.42 22.10
C SER A 365 -13.85 -0.67 23.19
N LEU A 366 -15.09 -1.07 23.47
CA LEU A 366 -15.88 -0.53 24.57
C LEU A 366 -15.22 -0.82 25.92
N ILE A 367 -14.75 -2.05 26.16
CA ILE A 367 -14.03 -2.39 27.40
C ILE A 367 -12.81 -1.49 27.58
N LYS A 368 -12.02 -1.28 26.53
CA LYS A 368 -10.85 -0.39 26.56
C LYS A 368 -11.23 1.06 26.87
N LEU A 369 -12.31 1.56 26.23
CA LEU A 369 -12.82 2.91 26.49
C LEU A 369 -13.27 3.08 27.95
N LEU A 370 -13.99 2.10 28.49
CA LEU A 370 -14.41 2.09 29.89
C LEU A 370 -13.20 2.02 30.83
N GLY A 371 -12.17 1.23 30.51
CA GLY A 371 -10.89 1.21 31.24
C GLY A 371 -10.23 2.58 31.28
N THR A 372 -10.09 3.26 30.14
CA THR A 372 -9.53 4.63 30.09
C THR A 372 -10.37 5.63 30.90
N LYS A 373 -11.70 5.50 30.89
CA LYS A 373 -12.60 6.34 31.69
C LYS A 373 -12.40 6.14 33.19
N ILE A 374 -12.12 4.89 33.62
CA ILE A 374 -11.80 4.57 35.01
C ILE A 374 -10.45 5.16 35.42
N GLU A 375 -9.42 4.98 34.60
CA GLU A 375 -8.07 5.52 34.85
C GLU A 375 -8.08 7.04 34.92
N ASP A 376 -8.69 7.71 33.93
CA ASP A 376 -8.77 9.17 33.86
C ASP A 376 -9.53 9.75 35.06
N ASN A 377 -10.67 9.16 35.43
CA ASN A 377 -11.41 9.62 36.60
C ASN A 377 -10.59 9.39 37.88
N THR A 378 -10.04 8.19 38.07
CA THR A 378 -9.25 7.88 39.25
C THR A 378 -8.02 8.79 39.36
N ALA A 379 -7.36 9.12 38.26
CA ALA A 379 -6.20 10.00 38.26
C ALA A 379 -6.53 11.48 38.51
N ASN A 380 -7.63 11.99 37.93
CA ASN A 380 -7.94 13.42 37.95
C ASN A 380 -8.83 13.83 39.14
N THR A 381 -9.79 13.00 39.51
CA THR A 381 -10.79 13.34 40.55
C THR A 381 -10.55 12.61 41.86
N LEU A 382 -9.79 11.50 41.84
CA LEU A 382 -9.57 10.62 43.00
C LEU A 382 -10.91 10.17 43.62
N THR A 383 -11.90 9.81 42.79
CA THR A 383 -13.20 9.29 43.23
C THR A 383 -13.57 7.99 42.51
N LEU A 384 -14.62 7.30 42.98
CA LEU A 384 -15.17 6.12 42.31
C LEU A 384 -15.76 6.48 40.95
N THR A 385 -15.47 5.66 39.95
CA THR A 385 -16.13 5.73 38.65
C THR A 385 -17.40 4.91 38.69
N LYS A 386 -18.54 5.55 38.40
CA LYS A 386 -19.84 4.89 38.31
C LYS A 386 -20.22 4.66 36.85
N LEU A 387 -20.33 3.39 36.45
CA LEU A 387 -20.69 2.99 35.08
C LEU A 387 -22.09 2.38 35.06
N ASP A 388 -23.00 2.94 34.26
CA ASP A 388 -24.31 2.33 33.97
C ASP A 388 -24.16 1.37 32.78
N LEU A 389 -24.04 0.07 33.07
CA LEU A 389 -23.73 -0.96 32.07
C LEU A 389 -24.83 -1.10 31.01
N ASN A 390 -26.09 -0.86 31.38
CA ASN A 390 -27.20 -0.89 30.42
C ASN A 390 -27.12 0.30 29.44
N ALA A 391 -26.72 1.48 29.93
CA ALA A 391 -26.52 2.64 29.09
C ALA A 391 -25.29 2.49 28.18
N GLU A 392 -24.17 1.99 28.71
CA GLU A 392 -22.93 1.82 27.95
C GLU A 392 -23.09 0.75 26.85
N VAL A 393 -23.76 -0.37 27.13
CA VAL A 393 -23.98 -1.46 26.14
C VAL A 393 -25.03 -1.10 25.09
N LYS A 394 -25.95 -0.17 25.36
CA LYS A 394 -26.91 0.32 24.34
C LYS A 394 -26.21 0.91 23.11
N THR A 395 -25.00 1.44 23.26
CA THR A 395 -24.20 1.97 22.14
C THR A 395 -23.85 0.91 21.09
N LEU A 396 -23.87 -0.37 21.46
CA LEU A 396 -23.57 -1.50 20.57
C LEU A 396 -24.78 -1.94 19.73
N GLY A 397 -25.98 -1.39 19.95
CA GLY A 397 -27.17 -1.67 19.13
C GLY A 397 -27.66 -3.12 19.16
N LEU A 398 -27.38 -3.84 20.25
CA LEU A 398 -27.80 -5.24 20.44
C LEU A 398 -29.33 -5.36 20.45
N ARG A 399 -29.87 -6.39 19.78
CA ARG A 399 -31.33 -6.59 19.62
C ARG A 399 -31.93 -7.56 20.65
N ASN A 400 -31.10 -8.32 21.36
CA ASN A 400 -31.53 -9.42 22.21
C ASN A 400 -31.04 -9.22 23.65
N GLU A 401 -31.93 -9.33 24.63
CA GLU A 401 -31.61 -9.23 26.07
C GLU A 401 -30.57 -10.27 26.52
N LEU A 402 -30.59 -11.47 25.93
CA LEU A 402 -29.63 -12.52 26.25
C LEU A 402 -28.21 -12.19 25.76
N GLU A 403 -28.09 -11.48 24.64
CA GLU A 403 -26.81 -10.98 24.14
C GLU A 403 -26.31 -9.81 25.00
N THR A 404 -27.20 -8.89 25.37
CA THR A 404 -26.90 -7.79 26.29
C THR A 404 -26.33 -8.30 27.61
N SER A 405 -27.00 -9.29 28.24
CA SER A 405 -26.55 -9.89 29.49
C SER A 405 -25.15 -10.54 29.36
N LYS A 406 -24.90 -11.26 28.26
CA LYS A 406 -23.58 -11.85 27.98
C LYS A 406 -22.49 -10.79 27.81
N VAL A 407 -22.76 -9.73 27.05
CA VAL A 407 -21.80 -8.64 26.85
C VAL A 407 -21.51 -7.93 28.17
N ILE A 408 -22.54 -7.64 28.97
CA ILE A 408 -22.35 -7.04 30.30
C ILE A 408 -21.47 -7.94 31.18
N SER A 409 -21.75 -9.25 31.25
CA SER A 409 -20.92 -10.17 32.04
C SER A 409 -19.46 -10.19 31.59
N ARG A 410 -19.21 -10.08 30.27
CA ARG A 410 -17.85 -10.00 29.72
C ARG A 410 -17.16 -8.69 30.09
N ILE A 411 -17.87 -7.56 30.06
CA ILE A 411 -17.35 -6.25 30.49
C ILE A 411 -16.97 -6.31 31.96
N VAL A 412 -17.88 -6.79 32.83
CA VAL A 412 -17.65 -6.90 34.28
C VAL A 412 -16.43 -7.78 34.55
N ASN A 413 -16.35 -8.97 33.95
CA ASN A 413 -15.21 -9.87 34.15
C ASN A 413 -13.89 -9.23 33.70
N SER A 414 -13.86 -8.63 32.50
CA SER A 414 -12.62 -8.07 31.94
C SER A 414 -12.12 -6.86 32.74
N LEU A 415 -13.03 -5.98 33.18
CA LEU A 415 -12.66 -4.83 34.00
C LEU A 415 -12.28 -5.26 35.43
N SER A 416 -12.97 -6.25 36.00
CA SER A 416 -12.69 -6.78 37.34
C SER A 416 -11.43 -7.64 37.41
N GLU A 417 -10.77 -7.96 36.30
CA GLU A 417 -9.43 -8.55 36.29
C GLU A 417 -8.33 -7.49 36.51
N ILE A 418 -8.56 -6.26 36.05
CA ILE A 418 -7.56 -5.18 36.02
C ILE A 418 -7.78 -4.18 37.16
N TYR A 419 -9.04 -3.79 37.38
CA TYR A 419 -9.41 -2.72 38.29
C TYR A 419 -10.07 -3.24 39.57
N GLY A 420 -10.25 -2.35 40.55
CA GLY A 420 -11.09 -2.61 41.71
C GLY A 420 -12.55 -2.35 41.38
N CYS A 421 -13.36 -3.41 41.29
CA CYS A 421 -14.74 -3.33 40.83
C CYS A 421 -15.75 -3.91 41.84
N LEU A 422 -16.93 -3.29 41.92
CA LEU A 422 -18.11 -3.83 42.60
C LEU A 422 -19.34 -3.69 41.71
N GLU A 423 -19.96 -4.81 41.39
CA GLU A 423 -21.19 -4.89 40.59
C GLU A 423 -22.41 -4.78 41.50
N MET A 424 -23.32 -3.85 41.18
CA MET A 424 -24.63 -3.72 41.82
C MET A 424 -25.74 -3.87 40.77
N LYS A 425 -26.59 -4.86 40.96
CA LYS A 425 -27.66 -5.21 40.03
C LYS A 425 -29.00 -5.27 40.74
N GLU A 426 -29.96 -4.51 40.22
CA GLU A 426 -31.38 -4.57 40.56
C GLU A 426 -32.22 -4.58 39.26
N ASP A 427 -33.54 -4.79 39.37
CA ASP A 427 -34.42 -4.97 38.20
C ASP A 427 -34.37 -3.80 37.19
N ASN A 428 -34.08 -2.58 37.65
CA ASN A 428 -34.09 -1.36 36.83
C ASN A 428 -32.71 -0.74 36.58
N PHE A 429 -31.64 -1.22 37.23
CA PHE A 429 -30.29 -0.69 37.01
C PHE A 429 -29.20 -1.74 37.16
N HIS A 430 -28.15 -1.59 36.36
CA HIS A 430 -26.97 -2.43 36.42
C HIS A 430 -25.74 -1.54 36.44
N ILE A 431 -25.24 -1.27 37.64
CA ILE A 431 -24.17 -0.30 37.88
C ILE A 431 -22.90 -1.02 38.29
N LEU A 432 -21.77 -0.65 37.68
CA LEU A 432 -20.45 -1.10 38.07
C LEU A 432 -19.68 0.08 38.68
N PHE A 433 -19.32 -0.05 39.95
CA PHE A 433 -18.42 0.88 40.62
C PHE A 433 -16.98 0.42 40.42
N CYS A 434 -16.13 1.31 39.92
CA CYS A 434 -14.76 0.99 39.53
C CYS A 434 -13.76 2.03 40.02
N LEU A 435 -12.53 1.60 40.31
CA LEU A 435 -11.36 2.47 40.51
C LEU A 435 -10.08 1.78 40.05
N ASP A 436 -9.06 2.58 39.73
CA ASP A 436 -7.70 2.07 39.58
C ASP A 436 -7.11 1.72 40.95
N GLN A 437 -6.79 0.43 41.14
CA GLN A 437 -6.27 -0.13 42.39
C GLN A 437 -4.93 0.48 42.81
N LYS A 438 -4.18 1.09 41.87
CA LYS A 438 -2.93 1.82 42.15
C LYS A 438 -3.12 3.07 43.00
N LYS A 439 -4.34 3.59 43.11
CA LYS A 439 -4.66 4.82 43.86
C LYS A 439 -5.74 4.61 44.92
N LEU A 440 -6.00 3.36 45.32
CA LEU A 440 -7.08 3.00 46.24
C LEU A 440 -7.07 3.85 47.52
N SER A 441 -5.92 3.95 48.21
CA SER A 441 -5.80 4.73 49.46
C SER A 441 -6.04 6.22 49.25
N LYS A 442 -5.61 6.77 48.10
CA LYS A 442 -5.83 8.19 47.76
C LYS A 442 -7.31 8.48 47.47
N VAL A 443 -7.98 7.56 46.78
CA VAL A 443 -9.43 7.63 46.51
C VAL A 443 -10.20 7.58 47.83
N GLU A 444 -9.88 6.64 48.73
CA GLU A 444 -10.56 6.53 50.03
C GLU A 444 -10.38 7.78 50.89
N ALA A 445 -9.16 8.32 50.95
CA ALA A 445 -8.88 9.55 51.69
C ALA A 445 -9.70 10.73 51.15
N ASN A 446 -9.75 10.89 49.82
CA ASN A 446 -10.51 11.95 49.18
C ASN A 446 -12.02 11.78 49.39
N THR A 447 -12.56 10.57 49.18
CA THR A 447 -13.99 10.26 49.43
C THR A 447 -14.39 10.51 50.89
N LEU A 448 -13.53 10.19 51.86
CA LEU A 448 -13.74 10.51 53.29
C LEU A 448 -13.83 12.02 53.55
N THR A 449 -13.05 12.83 52.84
CA THR A 449 -13.13 14.30 52.95
C THR A 449 -14.42 14.84 52.33
N LEU A 450 -14.79 14.37 51.14
CA LEU A 450 -16.00 14.78 50.42
C LEU A 450 -17.29 14.34 51.12
N ALA A 451 -17.28 13.18 51.78
CA ALA A 451 -18.41 12.66 52.55
C ALA A 451 -18.82 13.53 53.75
N LYS A 452 -17.95 14.44 54.21
CA LYS A 452 -18.29 15.43 55.25
C LYS A 452 -19.22 16.52 54.73
N THR A 453 -19.20 16.77 53.41
CA THR A 453 -19.93 17.86 52.75
C THR A 453 -21.05 17.39 51.84
N ASP A 454 -20.98 16.18 51.28
CA ASP A 454 -21.99 15.65 50.35
C ASP A 454 -22.39 14.21 50.72
N SER A 455 -23.70 13.98 50.82
CA SER A 455 -24.29 12.69 51.19
C SER A 455 -24.05 11.57 50.17
N ASN A 456 -23.79 11.90 48.90
CA ASN A 456 -23.55 10.90 47.86
C ASN A 456 -22.25 10.12 48.13
N TYR A 457 -21.16 10.83 48.44
CA TYR A 457 -19.87 10.20 48.79
C TYR A 457 -19.92 9.43 50.11
N ARG A 458 -20.84 9.78 51.03
CA ARG A 458 -21.07 9.01 52.26
C ARG A 458 -21.62 7.61 51.96
N ASN A 459 -22.40 7.46 50.89
CA ASN A 459 -22.92 6.17 50.41
C ASN A 459 -21.87 5.36 49.62
N GLU A 460 -20.79 6.00 49.18
CA GLU A 460 -19.68 5.35 48.46
C GLU A 460 -18.64 4.71 49.38
N LEU A 461 -18.55 5.14 50.65
CA LEU A 461 -17.58 4.57 51.62
C LEU A 461 -17.77 3.06 51.86
N PRO A 462 -18.99 2.52 52.08
CA PRO A 462 -19.18 1.08 52.22
C PRO A 462 -18.86 0.30 50.93
N ILE A 463 -19.00 0.95 49.76
CA ILE A 463 -18.67 0.36 48.46
C ILE A 463 -17.14 0.23 48.33
N LEU A 464 -16.40 1.27 48.71
CA LEU A 464 -14.93 1.25 48.75
C LEU A 464 -14.39 0.16 49.69
N ASP A 465 -14.98 0.02 50.88
CA ASP A 465 -14.59 -1.05 51.82
C ASP A 465 -14.78 -2.45 51.21
N GLN A 466 -15.87 -2.66 50.47
CA GLN A 466 -16.10 -3.92 49.76
C GLN A 466 -15.10 -4.14 48.63
N ILE A 467 -14.81 -3.11 47.82
CA ILE A 467 -13.79 -3.19 46.75
C ILE A 467 -12.43 -3.54 47.35
N ARG A 468 -12.05 -2.91 48.46
CA ARG A 468 -10.80 -3.22 49.19
C ARG A 468 -10.75 -4.68 49.65
N VAL A 469 -11.85 -5.22 50.18
CA VAL A 469 -11.92 -6.64 50.56
C VAL A 469 -11.75 -7.56 49.34
N ILE A 470 -12.39 -7.24 48.22
CA ILE A 470 -12.26 -7.98 46.96
C ILE A 470 -10.81 -7.98 46.47
N LEU A 471 -10.17 -6.81 46.42
CA LEU A 471 -8.77 -6.66 45.98
C LEU A 471 -7.79 -7.41 46.91
N LYS A 472 -8.01 -7.36 48.22
CA LYS A 472 -7.21 -8.13 49.20
C LYS A 472 -7.38 -9.63 49.03
N ASN A 473 -8.62 -10.10 48.79
CA ASN A 473 -8.89 -11.52 48.54
C ASN A 473 -8.26 -11.99 47.23
N ARG A 474 -8.15 -11.12 46.21
CA ARG A 474 -7.46 -11.39 44.93
C ARG A 474 -5.93 -11.47 45.08
N SER A 475 -5.37 -11.05 46.22
CA SER A 475 -3.92 -10.95 46.46
C SER A 475 -3.21 -10.08 45.41
N ASP A 476 -3.85 -8.98 45.01
CA ASP A 476 -3.31 -8.14 43.93
C ASP A 476 -2.06 -7.37 44.40
N GLN A 477 -0.99 -7.47 43.61
CA GLN A 477 0.31 -6.87 43.95
C GLN A 477 0.35 -5.36 43.67
N ASN A 478 -0.55 -4.84 42.83
CA ASN A 478 -0.49 -3.46 42.35
C ASN A 478 -1.29 -2.46 43.22
N ILE A 479 -1.80 -2.88 44.39
CA ILE A 479 -2.55 -2.00 45.28
C ILE A 479 -1.62 -0.90 45.80
N ASP A 480 -2.00 0.35 45.57
CA ASP A 480 -1.22 1.55 45.95
C ASP A 480 0.22 1.59 45.42
N GLN A 481 0.51 0.83 44.37
CA GLN A 481 1.78 0.90 43.64
C GLN A 481 1.61 1.83 42.44
N GLU A 482 1.96 3.10 42.61
CA GLU A 482 2.05 4.03 41.48
C GLU A 482 3.30 3.69 40.65
N ASP A 483 3.14 3.57 39.33
CA ASP A 483 4.30 3.47 38.43
C ASP A 483 5.11 4.75 38.56
N ILE A 484 6.35 4.64 39.05
CA ILE A 484 7.29 5.76 39.06
C ILE A 484 7.58 6.07 37.59
N PRO A 485 7.23 7.27 37.07
CA PRO A 485 7.61 7.64 35.72
C PRO A 485 9.13 7.59 35.61
N GLU A 486 9.69 6.98 34.55
CA GLU A 486 11.15 6.94 34.29
C GLU A 486 11.84 8.32 34.28
N LYS A 487 11.07 9.42 34.34
CA LYS A 487 11.59 10.79 34.48
C LYS A 487 11.86 11.24 35.92
N GLU A 488 11.27 10.62 36.94
CA GLU A 488 11.44 11.08 38.33
C GLU A 488 12.67 10.47 39.02
N LEU A 489 13.22 9.38 38.50
CA LEU A 489 14.46 8.76 39.01
C LEU A 489 15.73 9.58 38.72
N GLU A 490 15.67 10.59 37.83
CA GLU A 490 16.79 11.51 37.59
C GLU A 490 16.70 12.81 38.41
N GLU A 491 15.58 13.10 39.07
CA GLU A 491 15.37 14.38 39.80
C GLU A 491 15.32 14.23 41.34
N GLU A 492 15.32 13.01 41.90
CA GLU A 492 15.31 12.81 43.37
C GLU A 492 16.63 13.12 44.10
N THR A 493 17.65 13.60 43.40
CA THR A 493 18.70 14.40 44.04
C THR A 493 18.47 15.87 43.73
N ILE A 494 17.63 16.56 44.51
CA ILE A 494 17.84 17.91 45.06
C ILE A 494 16.53 18.46 45.69
N THR A 495 16.55 18.53 47.03
CA THR A 495 15.78 19.40 47.95
C THR A 495 14.26 19.24 48.13
N ASN A 496 13.93 18.85 49.37
CA ASN A 496 12.76 19.28 50.13
C ASN A 496 12.53 20.80 50.03
N GLN A 497 11.30 21.21 49.68
CA GLN A 497 10.57 22.27 50.38
C GLN A 497 9.07 22.26 49.99
N THR A 498 8.25 22.09 51.01
CA THR A 498 6.80 22.28 51.04
C THR A 498 6.37 23.63 50.50
N LEU A 499 5.41 23.65 49.56
CA LEU A 499 4.51 24.79 49.34
C LEU A 499 3.19 24.32 48.69
N SER A 500 2.09 24.71 49.31
CA SER A 500 0.70 24.52 48.89
C SER A 500 0.43 25.04 47.47
N HIS A 501 -0.10 24.20 46.58
CA HIS A 501 -0.53 24.61 45.25
C HIS A 501 -2.03 24.91 45.23
N GLU A 502 -2.38 26.19 45.17
CA GLU A 502 -3.65 26.63 44.57
C GLU A 502 -3.65 26.31 43.06
N PRO A 503 -4.82 26.10 42.44
CA PRO A 503 -4.92 25.76 41.02
C PRO A 503 -4.61 26.99 40.17
N ARG A 504 -3.32 27.19 39.87
CA ARG A 504 -2.91 28.05 38.76
C ARG A 504 -3.15 27.26 37.48
N LEU A 505 -4.08 27.72 36.64
CA LEU A 505 -4.14 27.32 35.23
C LEU A 505 -2.71 27.37 34.68
N SER A 506 -2.14 26.20 34.39
CA SER A 506 -0.77 26.07 33.91
C SER A 506 -0.70 26.74 32.53
N PHE A 507 -0.19 27.97 32.51
CA PHE A 507 0.04 28.74 31.29
C PHE A 507 0.96 27.98 30.33
N SER A 508 1.81 27.12 30.90
CA SER A 508 2.64 26.12 30.23
C SER A 508 1.86 25.14 29.35
N ALA A 509 0.70 24.63 29.79
CA ALA A 509 -0.12 23.70 28.98
C ALA A 509 -0.85 24.41 27.81
N LEU A 510 -1.14 25.71 27.95
CA LEU A 510 -1.67 26.55 26.87
C LEU A 510 -0.59 26.93 25.85
N GLN A 511 0.64 27.19 26.32
CA GLN A 511 1.79 27.49 25.48
C GLN A 511 2.25 26.31 24.62
N GLU A 512 1.98 25.08 25.07
CA GLU A 512 2.27 23.85 24.32
C GLU A 512 1.27 23.61 23.16
N LYS A 513 0.02 24.09 23.30
CA LYS A 513 -1.05 23.92 22.30
C LYS A 513 -1.29 25.13 21.40
N PHE A 514 -0.79 26.32 21.77
CA PHE A 514 -0.99 27.57 21.04
C PHE A 514 0.29 28.40 21.00
N HIS A 515 0.56 29.06 19.88
CA HIS A 515 1.62 30.06 19.80
C HIS A 515 1.16 31.39 20.42
N VAL A 516 1.08 31.42 21.75
CA VAL A 516 0.50 32.52 22.56
C VAL A 516 0.98 33.92 22.15
N PRO A 517 2.29 34.16 21.89
CA PRO A 517 2.73 35.49 21.48
C PRO A 517 2.06 35.99 20.19
N ILE A 518 1.94 35.14 19.17
CA ILE A 518 1.35 35.51 17.87
C ILE A 518 -0.13 35.80 18.05
N GLY A 519 -0.86 34.93 18.76
CA GLY A 519 -2.29 35.13 18.99
C GLY A 519 -2.62 36.38 19.82
N VAL A 520 -1.81 36.70 20.83
CA VAL A 520 -1.97 37.92 21.64
C VAL A 520 -1.62 39.17 20.84
N PHE A 521 -0.54 39.15 20.04
CA PHE A 521 -0.17 40.28 19.20
C PHE A 521 -1.21 40.59 18.12
N THR A 522 -1.76 39.58 17.44
CA THR A 522 -2.83 39.79 16.45
C THR A 522 -4.13 40.28 17.07
N PHE A 523 -4.50 39.73 18.23
CA PHE A 523 -5.66 40.22 18.97
C PHE A 523 -5.50 41.71 19.34
N LEU A 524 -4.39 42.11 19.94
CA LEU A 524 -4.17 43.50 20.36
C LEU A 524 -4.10 44.47 19.17
N ALA A 525 -3.46 44.06 18.07
CA ALA A 525 -3.39 44.86 16.85
C ALA A 525 -4.77 45.09 16.24
N LEU A 526 -5.57 44.03 16.02
CA LEU A 526 -6.92 44.19 15.47
C LEU A 526 -7.87 44.91 16.43
N ALA A 527 -7.76 44.66 17.73
CA ALA A 527 -8.56 45.36 18.74
C ALA A 527 -8.27 46.87 18.71
N SER A 528 -7.00 47.26 18.55
CA SER A 528 -6.63 48.68 18.44
C SER A 528 -7.18 49.34 17.16
N ILE A 529 -7.07 48.66 16.01
CA ILE A 529 -7.60 49.15 14.73
C ILE A 529 -9.12 49.27 14.77
N THR A 530 -9.81 48.26 15.30
CA THR A 530 -11.28 48.29 15.44
C THR A 530 -11.73 49.40 16.38
N THR A 531 -10.99 49.68 17.46
CA THR A 531 -11.27 50.82 18.34
C THR A 531 -11.10 52.17 17.62
N VAL A 532 -10.04 52.34 16.82
CA VAL A 532 -9.81 53.57 16.03
C VAL A 532 -10.90 53.77 14.97
N VAL A 533 -11.27 52.70 14.26
CA VAL A 533 -12.35 52.73 13.25
C VAL A 533 -13.70 53.03 13.90
N SER A 534 -13.97 52.50 15.08
CA SER A 534 -15.19 52.77 15.84
C SER A 534 -15.28 54.22 16.31
N LEU A 535 -14.15 54.81 16.72
CA LEU A 535 -14.04 56.24 17.06
C LEU A 535 -14.28 57.14 15.85
N LEU A 536 -13.80 56.74 14.67
CA LEU A 536 -14.01 57.49 13.41
C LEU A 536 -15.45 57.40 12.89
N LEU A 537 -16.13 56.26 13.10
CA LEU A 537 -17.51 56.04 12.67
C LEU A 537 -18.55 56.44 13.73
N GLY A 538 -18.13 56.84 14.93
CA GLY A 538 -19.00 57.32 16.00
C GLY A 538 -19.97 56.28 16.55
N SER A 539 -19.63 54.98 16.49
CA SER A 539 -20.50 53.89 16.96
C SER A 539 -19.75 52.91 17.87
N LEU A 540 -20.29 52.71 19.07
CA LEU A 540 -19.77 51.80 20.10
C LEU A 540 -20.02 50.31 19.78
N GLU A 541 -20.99 49.99 18.91
CA GLU A 541 -21.32 48.60 18.56
C GLU A 541 -20.18 47.90 17.81
N TYR A 542 -19.37 48.67 17.08
CA TYR A 542 -18.18 48.17 16.38
C TYR A 542 -17.02 47.84 17.32
N ILE A 543 -17.02 48.35 18.56
CA ILE A 543 -16.01 48.01 19.57
C ILE A 543 -16.24 46.60 20.09
N ALA A 544 -17.49 46.29 20.49
CA ALA A 544 -17.81 44.97 21.03
C ALA A 544 -17.67 43.88 19.95
N SER A 545 -18.26 44.08 18.78
CA SER A 545 -18.15 43.13 17.66
C SER A 545 -16.71 43.02 17.12
N GLY A 546 -15.99 44.15 17.04
CA GLY A 546 -14.59 44.18 16.65
C GLY A 546 -13.66 43.47 17.64
N PHE A 547 -13.92 43.58 18.94
CA PHE A 547 -13.15 42.89 19.98
C PHE A 547 -13.35 41.38 19.92
N PHE A 548 -14.60 40.91 19.79
CA PHE A 548 -14.90 39.47 19.63
C PHE A 548 -14.28 38.89 18.36
N LEU A 549 -14.35 39.63 17.23
CA LEU A 549 -13.72 39.21 15.99
C LEU A 549 -12.19 39.15 16.13
N SER A 550 -11.59 40.16 16.76
CA SER A 550 -10.14 40.21 17.03
C SER A 550 -9.68 39.05 17.91
N PHE A 551 -10.50 38.66 18.90
CA PHE A 551 -10.22 37.53 19.79
C PHE A 551 -10.26 36.20 19.05
N LEU A 552 -11.28 35.97 18.21
CA LEU A 552 -11.39 34.77 17.38
C LEU A 552 -10.26 34.67 16.34
N VAL A 553 -9.89 35.79 15.72
CA VAL A 553 -8.75 35.86 14.79
C VAL A 553 -7.41 35.60 15.52
N GLY A 554 -7.25 36.13 16.74
CA GLY A 554 -6.10 35.85 17.59
C GLY A 554 -5.98 34.37 17.97
N LEU A 555 -7.09 33.73 18.36
CA LEU A 555 -7.12 32.30 18.68
C LEU A 555 -6.83 31.42 17.47
N THR A 556 -7.43 31.72 16.31
CA THR A 556 -7.24 30.95 15.08
C THR A 556 -5.81 31.08 14.55
N LEU A 557 -5.21 32.27 14.57
CA LEU A 557 -3.81 32.45 14.17
C LEU A 557 -2.84 31.85 15.20
N GLY A 558 -3.12 31.95 16.50
CA GLY A 558 -2.35 31.28 17.55
C GLY A 558 -2.40 29.75 17.46
N TYR A 559 -3.52 29.19 16.98
CA TYR A 559 -3.66 27.76 16.71
C TYR A 559 -2.97 27.34 15.40
N LEU A 560 -3.15 28.11 14.31
CA LEU A 560 -2.54 27.82 13.01
C LEU A 560 -1.01 27.93 13.02
N TYR A 561 -0.45 28.79 13.88
CA TYR A 561 0.99 28.92 14.11
C TYR A 561 1.50 28.08 15.28
N ARG A 562 0.72 27.11 15.79
CA ARG A 562 1.18 26.15 16.80
C ARG A 562 2.48 25.50 16.33
N SER A 563 3.50 25.51 17.20
CA SER A 563 4.79 24.88 16.93
C SER A 563 4.69 23.36 17.03
N ASP A 564 3.97 22.73 16.09
CA ASP A 564 4.23 21.32 15.78
C ASP A 564 5.61 21.24 15.11
N GLY A 565 6.46 20.32 15.56
CA GLY A 565 7.84 20.11 15.11
C GLY A 565 8.01 19.79 13.62
N LYS A 566 7.68 20.74 12.75
CA LYS A 566 8.00 20.76 11.33
C LYS A 566 8.66 22.09 11.02
N GLN A 567 9.98 22.03 10.87
CA GLN A 567 10.76 23.11 10.28
C GLN A 567 10.19 23.46 8.90
N LYS A 568 9.72 24.70 8.75
CA LYS A 568 9.85 25.44 7.49
C LYS A 568 10.30 26.87 7.78
N PRO A 569 11.04 27.45 6.84
CA PRO A 569 12.13 28.38 7.09
C PRO A 569 11.58 29.79 7.27
N THR A 570 12.26 30.65 8.03
CA THR A 570 12.93 31.90 7.60
C THR A 570 13.60 32.53 8.85
N PRO A 571 14.31 33.66 8.72
CA PRO A 571 15.75 33.84 8.81
C PRO A 571 16.27 34.07 10.26
N GLU A 572 17.24 33.28 10.71
CA GLU A 572 17.85 33.50 12.03
C GLU A 572 18.92 34.60 12.00
N LYS A 573 18.62 35.68 12.73
CA LYS A 573 19.63 36.45 13.45
C LYS A 573 20.29 35.54 14.49
N GLN A 574 21.61 35.58 14.45
CA GLN A 574 22.58 34.95 15.33
C GLN A 574 22.20 34.98 16.82
N THR A 575 22.25 33.83 17.51
CA THR A 575 23.20 33.63 18.62
C THR A 575 23.45 32.14 18.92
N GLN A 576 24.62 31.69 18.47
CA GLN A 576 25.59 30.83 19.17
C GLN A 576 25.09 29.68 20.08
N SER A 577 24.96 28.48 19.51
CA SER A 577 25.68 27.29 20.00
C SER A 577 25.56 26.10 19.03
N THR A 578 26.48 26.01 18.05
CA THR A 578 27.07 24.78 17.44
C THR A 578 27.86 25.14 16.16
N PRO A 579 29.22 25.23 16.18
CA PRO A 579 29.96 25.75 15.02
C PRO A 579 30.75 24.70 14.20
N LYS A 580 30.52 23.38 14.34
CA LYS A 580 31.28 22.37 13.57
C LYS A 580 30.55 21.78 12.36
N GLU A 581 29.31 21.30 12.49
CA GLU A 581 28.59 20.66 11.37
C GLU A 581 28.15 21.65 10.27
N ASN A 582 27.61 22.81 10.65
CA ASN A 582 27.20 23.84 9.69
C ASN A 582 28.39 24.45 8.92
N ARG A 583 29.61 24.39 9.48
CA ARG A 583 30.84 24.85 8.82
C ARG A 583 31.32 23.88 7.74
N SER A 584 31.35 22.57 8.06
CA SER A 584 31.73 21.53 7.09
C SER A 584 30.83 21.54 5.86
N LEU A 585 29.52 21.69 6.07
CA LEU A 585 28.54 21.75 4.98
C LEU A 585 28.69 23.00 4.10
N ASN A 586 29.09 24.13 4.68
CA ASN A 586 29.35 25.36 3.92
C ASN A 586 30.62 25.21 3.06
N ILE A 587 31.69 24.66 3.65
CA ILE A 587 32.93 24.36 2.92
C ILE A 587 32.64 23.38 1.77
N ALA A 588 31.88 22.32 2.01
CA ALA A 588 31.49 21.34 1.00
C ALA A 588 30.74 21.97 -0.18
N LYS A 589 29.75 22.83 0.08
CA LYS A 589 28.95 23.50 -0.97
C LYS A 589 29.78 24.43 -1.85
N VAL A 590 30.70 25.18 -1.25
CA VAL A 590 31.58 26.09 -2.01
C VAL A 590 32.58 25.27 -2.83
N ALA A 591 33.24 24.29 -2.21
CA ALA A 591 34.23 23.46 -2.88
C ALA A 591 33.64 22.57 -3.98
N GLU A 592 32.39 22.10 -3.85
CA GLU A 592 31.72 21.25 -4.85
C GLU A 592 31.73 21.88 -6.25
N GLY A 593 31.55 23.19 -6.37
CA GLY A 593 31.55 23.90 -7.66
C GLY A 593 32.90 23.89 -8.39
N PHE A 594 34.00 23.76 -7.65
CA PHE A 594 35.38 23.74 -8.18
C PHE A 594 35.87 22.31 -8.41
N ILE A 595 35.49 21.38 -7.53
CA ILE A 595 35.91 19.98 -7.61
C ILE A 595 35.07 19.19 -8.61
N TYR A 596 33.76 19.46 -8.69
CA TYR A 596 32.82 18.77 -9.59
C TYR A 596 32.16 19.77 -10.56
N PRO A 597 32.87 20.25 -11.58
CA PRO A 597 32.37 21.31 -12.45
C PRO A 597 31.15 20.85 -13.25
N LYS A 598 30.15 21.73 -13.41
CA LYS A 598 28.92 21.42 -14.17
C LYS A 598 29.18 21.22 -15.67
N LYS A 599 30.23 21.83 -16.21
CA LYS A 599 30.68 21.68 -17.61
C LYS A 599 32.02 20.97 -17.61
N PHE A 600 32.15 19.92 -18.41
CA PHE A 600 33.35 19.07 -18.52
C PHE A 600 33.45 18.54 -19.94
N ASN A 601 34.67 18.25 -20.40
CA ASN A 601 34.91 17.74 -21.76
C ASN A 601 34.90 16.21 -21.79
N SER A 602 35.30 15.58 -20.71
CA SER A 602 35.28 14.12 -20.52
C SER A 602 34.67 13.77 -19.18
N ILE A 603 33.80 12.77 -19.15
CA ILE A 603 33.16 12.33 -17.90
C ILE A 603 34.18 11.81 -16.87
N ALA A 604 35.37 11.39 -17.33
CA ALA A 604 36.48 11.00 -16.47
C ALA A 604 37.07 12.15 -15.64
N GLU A 605 36.88 13.42 -16.06
CA GLU A 605 37.31 14.60 -15.30
C GLU A 605 36.54 14.76 -13.98
N LYS A 606 35.40 14.08 -13.83
CA LYS A 606 34.61 14.06 -12.60
C LYS A 606 34.94 12.89 -11.68
N VAL A 607 35.96 12.10 -12.01
CA VAL A 607 36.31 10.86 -11.31
C VAL A 607 37.71 10.99 -10.71
N TYR A 608 37.79 10.90 -9.39
CA TYR A 608 39.04 11.06 -8.66
C TYR A 608 39.44 9.78 -7.92
N ASP A 609 40.73 9.68 -7.62
CA ASP A 609 41.25 8.88 -6.50
C ASP A 609 41.72 9.85 -5.40
N PHE A 610 42.11 9.35 -4.21
CA PHE A 610 42.53 10.25 -3.12
C PHE A 610 43.68 11.19 -3.52
N LYS A 611 44.64 10.70 -4.30
CA LYS A 611 45.83 11.46 -4.70
C LYS A 611 45.46 12.58 -5.68
N ARG A 612 44.66 12.27 -6.69
CA ARG A 612 44.17 13.22 -7.70
C ARG A 612 43.22 14.24 -7.08
N LEU A 613 42.33 13.80 -6.19
CA LEU A 613 41.42 14.70 -5.48
C LEU A 613 42.20 15.73 -4.67
N ARG A 614 43.17 15.27 -3.88
CA ARG A 614 43.99 16.15 -3.05
C ARG A 614 44.81 17.15 -3.87
N ASN A 615 45.46 16.69 -4.94
CA ASN A 615 46.19 17.57 -5.85
C ASN A 615 45.27 18.63 -6.46
N HIS A 616 44.07 18.23 -6.90
CA HIS A 616 43.09 19.17 -7.48
C HIS A 616 42.55 20.17 -6.45
N ILE A 617 42.39 19.75 -5.19
CA ILE A 617 42.05 20.66 -4.08
C ILE A 617 43.19 21.65 -3.84
N GLU A 618 44.45 21.21 -3.86
CA GLU A 618 45.62 22.08 -3.70
C GLU A 618 45.72 23.11 -4.83
N ASP A 619 45.38 22.73 -6.07
CA ASP A 619 45.37 23.62 -7.23
C ASP A 619 44.25 24.68 -7.14
N CYS A 620 43.08 24.34 -6.59
CA CYS A 620 41.93 25.24 -6.47
C CYS A 620 41.79 25.92 -5.10
N VAL A 621 42.69 25.66 -4.14
CA VAL A 621 42.49 26.04 -2.74
C VAL A 621 42.38 27.55 -2.56
N GLU A 622 43.17 28.35 -3.29
CA GLU A 622 43.16 29.79 -3.16
C GLU A 622 41.87 30.40 -3.72
N ASP A 623 41.33 29.85 -4.81
CA ASP A 623 40.04 30.26 -5.38
C ASP A 623 38.86 29.87 -4.46
N ILE A 624 38.91 28.68 -3.87
CA ILE A 624 37.91 28.21 -2.90
C ILE A 624 37.93 29.12 -1.67
N LYS A 625 39.11 29.44 -1.12
CA LYS A 625 39.26 30.31 0.06
C LYS A 625 38.57 31.66 -0.12
N VAL A 626 38.71 32.30 -1.28
CA VAL A 626 38.09 33.61 -1.56
C VAL A 626 36.56 33.58 -1.38
N GLN A 627 35.93 32.43 -1.61
CA GLN A 627 34.49 32.24 -1.48
C GLN A 627 34.05 31.70 -0.11
N LEU A 628 34.99 31.33 0.77
CA LEU A 628 34.72 30.88 2.13
C LEU A 628 34.58 32.05 3.12
N SER A 629 34.20 31.73 4.36
CA SER A 629 34.03 32.72 5.43
C SER A 629 35.35 33.48 5.75
N PRO A 630 35.30 34.71 6.29
CA PRO A 630 36.51 35.48 6.62
C PRO A 630 37.47 34.79 7.61
N ILE A 631 36.95 33.83 8.39
CA ILE A 631 37.72 33.02 9.35
C ILE A 631 38.51 31.93 8.60
N ASP A 632 37.94 31.35 7.54
CA ASP A 632 38.57 30.31 6.73
C ASP A 632 39.55 30.88 5.69
N GLN A 633 39.32 32.11 5.22
CA GLN A 633 40.22 32.85 4.34
C GLN A 633 41.62 33.07 4.96
N LYS A 634 41.69 33.21 6.29
CA LYS A 634 42.95 33.49 7.01
C LYS A 634 43.72 32.24 7.44
N LYS A 635 43.22 31.04 7.13
CA LYS A 635 43.89 29.78 7.50
C LYS A 635 45.06 29.45 6.56
N GLU A 636 46.07 28.79 7.13
CA GLU A 636 47.16 28.18 6.36
C GLU A 636 46.61 27.20 5.32
N SER A 637 47.14 27.24 4.08
CA SER A 637 46.64 26.45 2.95
C SER A 637 46.58 24.96 3.27
N ASN A 638 47.58 24.39 3.94
CA ASN A 638 47.61 22.96 4.29
C ASN A 638 46.49 22.54 5.24
N LYS A 639 46.07 23.41 6.17
CA LYS A 639 45.00 23.11 7.13
C LYS A 639 43.62 23.18 6.46
N ILE A 640 43.42 24.15 5.55
CA ILE A 640 42.14 24.25 4.84
C ILE A 640 42.00 23.16 3.76
N VAL A 641 43.09 22.71 3.13
CA VAL A 641 43.08 21.58 2.19
C VAL A 641 42.53 20.32 2.86
N ALA A 642 43.00 19.99 4.06
CA ALA A 642 42.52 18.83 4.81
C ALA A 642 41.03 18.97 5.22
N GLU A 643 40.59 20.18 5.57
CA GLU A 643 39.17 20.45 5.87
C GLU A 643 38.29 20.35 4.63
N ILE A 644 38.75 20.84 3.47
CA ILE A 644 38.06 20.73 2.18
C ILE A 644 37.98 19.26 1.75
N GLU A 645 39.09 18.53 1.84
CA GLU A 645 39.15 17.09 1.51
C GLU A 645 38.11 16.31 2.34
N HIS A 646 38.09 16.52 3.66
CA HIS A 646 37.10 15.89 4.53
C HIS A 646 35.66 16.28 4.17
N ALA A 647 35.40 17.58 3.90
CA ALA A 647 34.08 18.07 3.55
C ALA A 647 33.58 17.53 2.19
N ILE A 648 34.46 17.43 1.19
CA ILE A 648 34.14 16.86 -0.13
C ILE A 648 33.83 15.37 -0.02
N LEU A 649 34.57 14.61 0.79
CA LEU A 649 34.30 13.18 0.99
C LEU A 649 32.92 12.92 1.61
N GLN A 650 32.42 13.83 2.47
CA GLN A 650 31.06 13.72 3.03
C GLN A 650 29.95 13.83 1.97
N ILE A 651 30.20 14.53 0.86
CA ILE A 651 29.26 14.70 -0.26
C ILE A 651 29.60 13.83 -1.47
N SER A 652 30.54 12.89 -1.32
CA SER A 652 31.03 12.04 -2.40
C SER A 652 30.70 10.56 -2.15
N VAL A 653 30.58 9.81 -3.24
CA VAL A 653 30.55 8.35 -3.26
C VAL A 653 31.98 7.85 -3.42
N VAL A 654 32.42 6.97 -2.52
CA VAL A 654 33.73 6.31 -2.57
C VAL A 654 33.54 4.83 -2.88
N MET A 655 33.83 4.46 -4.12
CA MET A 655 33.78 3.08 -4.59
C MET A 655 35.17 2.44 -4.46
N LYS A 656 35.34 1.49 -3.55
CA LYS A 656 36.62 0.79 -3.35
C LYS A 656 36.74 -0.42 -4.27
N ILE A 657 37.89 -0.57 -4.93
CA ILE A 657 38.21 -1.74 -5.75
C ILE A 657 38.73 -2.86 -4.83
N PRO A 658 38.16 -4.08 -4.89
CA PRO A 658 38.60 -5.22 -4.09
C PRO A 658 40.08 -5.55 -4.30
N GLU A 659 40.80 -5.84 -3.23
CA GLU A 659 42.26 -6.08 -3.26
C GLU A 659 42.67 -7.16 -4.26
N ALA A 660 41.84 -8.19 -4.44
CA ALA A 660 42.09 -9.30 -5.36
C ALA A 660 42.17 -8.90 -6.84
N ILE A 661 41.60 -7.75 -7.22
CA ILE A 661 41.56 -7.27 -8.61
C ILE A 661 42.25 -5.90 -8.78
N GLN A 662 42.98 -5.44 -7.76
CA GLN A 662 43.72 -4.17 -7.84
C GLN A 662 44.93 -4.29 -8.75
N LEU A 663 45.14 -3.27 -9.59
CA LEU A 663 46.28 -3.19 -10.51
C LEU A 663 47.24 -2.08 -10.08
N LYS A 664 48.56 -2.33 -10.20
CA LYS A 664 49.61 -1.41 -9.70
C LYS A 664 49.54 0.01 -10.29
N ASN A 665 49.03 0.16 -11.51
CA ASN A 665 48.96 1.44 -12.23
C ASN A 665 47.51 1.95 -12.40
N ARG A 666 46.58 1.47 -11.57
CA ARG A 666 45.17 1.88 -11.60
C ARG A 666 44.74 2.45 -10.24
N PRO A 667 43.72 3.31 -10.22
CA PRO A 667 43.07 3.74 -8.99
C PRO A 667 42.64 2.56 -8.13
N LYS A 668 42.82 2.65 -6.81
CA LYS A 668 42.30 1.66 -5.85
C LYS A 668 40.88 1.99 -5.40
N GLU A 669 40.43 3.20 -5.69
CA GLU A 669 39.10 3.69 -5.43
C GLU A 669 38.70 4.73 -6.47
N LEU A 670 37.39 4.94 -6.60
CA LEU A 670 36.78 5.98 -7.41
C LEU A 670 35.95 6.88 -6.50
N ILE A 671 36.21 8.18 -6.55
CA ILE A 671 35.53 9.22 -5.80
C ILE A 671 34.72 10.07 -6.78
N LEU A 672 33.42 10.14 -6.55
CA LEU A 672 32.42 10.78 -7.43
C LEU A 672 31.48 11.65 -6.59
N SER A 673 30.94 12.74 -7.13
CA SER A 673 29.88 13.50 -6.43
C SER A 673 28.64 12.62 -6.19
N LYS A 674 28.09 12.63 -4.96
CA LYS A 674 26.85 11.90 -4.63
C LYS A 674 25.65 12.45 -5.42
N ALA A 675 25.65 13.74 -5.75
CA ALA A 675 24.59 14.38 -6.54
C ALA A 675 24.60 13.89 -8.01
N ASP A 676 25.78 13.88 -8.63
CA ASP A 676 25.94 13.35 -10.00
C ASP A 676 25.66 11.83 -10.03
N PHE A 677 26.20 11.09 -9.05
CA PHE A 677 26.02 9.64 -8.96
C PHE A 677 24.56 9.22 -8.77
N ARG A 678 23.71 10.06 -8.19
CA ARG A 678 22.25 9.80 -8.07
C ARG A 678 21.55 9.79 -9.42
N THR A 679 22.08 10.48 -10.42
CA THR A 679 21.49 10.57 -11.75
C THR A 679 21.79 9.33 -12.59
N ILE A 680 20.75 8.68 -13.11
CA ILE A 680 20.91 7.49 -13.97
C ILE A 680 21.74 7.79 -15.23
N LEU A 681 21.50 8.95 -15.86
CA LEU A 681 22.23 9.40 -17.04
C LEU A 681 23.75 9.45 -16.80
N PHE A 682 24.18 10.00 -15.66
CA PHE A 682 25.59 10.09 -15.31
C PHE A 682 26.21 8.70 -15.12
N ARG A 683 25.53 7.79 -14.41
CA ARG A 683 26.01 6.42 -14.21
C ARG A 683 26.13 5.66 -15.54
N THR A 684 25.15 5.79 -16.43
CA THR A 684 25.17 5.17 -17.76
C THR A 684 26.31 5.73 -18.63
N GLN A 685 26.48 7.05 -18.68
CA GLN A 685 27.57 7.68 -19.43
C GLN A 685 28.95 7.27 -18.91
N LEU A 686 29.10 7.15 -17.59
CA LEU A 686 30.36 6.73 -16.98
C LEU A 686 30.64 5.24 -17.23
N ALA A 687 29.61 4.39 -17.16
CA ALA A 687 29.71 2.99 -17.53
C ALA A 687 30.08 2.83 -19.02
N GLU A 688 29.51 3.63 -19.91
CA GLU A 688 29.88 3.66 -21.33
C GLU A 688 31.33 4.10 -21.57
N TYR A 689 31.82 5.08 -20.81
CA TYR A 689 33.23 5.47 -20.85
C TYR A 689 34.14 4.27 -20.52
N TYR A 690 33.86 3.56 -19.43
CA TYR A 690 34.61 2.37 -19.05
C TYR A 690 34.42 1.19 -20.03
N ARG A 691 33.27 1.07 -20.71
CA ARG A 691 33.09 0.08 -21.79
C ARG A 691 33.98 0.37 -22.99
N LYS A 692 34.09 1.65 -23.38
CA LYS A 692 35.02 2.06 -24.46
C LYS A 692 36.45 1.74 -24.06
N GLU A 693 36.81 1.97 -22.80
CA GLU A 693 38.12 1.59 -22.28
C GLU A 693 38.34 0.07 -22.28
N ALA A 694 37.38 -0.72 -21.81
CA ALA A 694 37.44 -2.20 -21.83
C ALA A 694 37.66 -2.73 -23.25
N SER A 695 37.10 -2.08 -24.26
CA SER A 695 37.25 -2.50 -25.65
C SER A 695 38.70 -2.44 -26.17
N ILE A 696 39.56 -1.65 -25.53
CA ILE A 696 40.99 -1.52 -25.85
C ILE A 696 41.78 -2.68 -25.24
N TYR A 697 41.32 -3.24 -24.11
CA TYR A 697 42.03 -4.26 -23.32
C TYR A 697 41.43 -5.67 -23.45
N LYS A 698 40.70 -5.97 -24.53
CA LYS A 698 39.99 -7.26 -24.72
C LYS A 698 40.86 -8.52 -24.52
N SER A 699 42.17 -8.42 -24.73
CA SER A 699 43.13 -9.52 -24.56
C SER A 699 43.78 -9.60 -23.18
N ASP A 700 43.61 -8.59 -22.32
CA ASP A 700 44.18 -8.53 -20.98
C ASP A 700 43.09 -8.80 -19.94
N ARG A 701 43.11 -10.02 -19.38
CA ARG A 701 42.09 -10.49 -18.45
C ARG A 701 42.04 -9.65 -17.16
N ASP A 702 43.20 -9.26 -16.64
CA ASP A 702 43.28 -8.55 -15.36
C ASP A 702 42.72 -7.12 -15.50
N GLN A 703 42.98 -6.47 -16.65
CA GLN A 703 42.37 -5.17 -16.99
C GLN A 703 40.85 -5.29 -17.20
N MET A 704 40.40 -6.36 -17.86
CA MET A 704 38.98 -6.59 -18.08
C MET A 704 38.23 -6.82 -16.76
N ASP A 705 38.78 -7.62 -15.85
CA ASP A 705 38.17 -7.89 -14.55
C ASP A 705 38.07 -6.61 -13.70
N TYR A 706 39.13 -5.78 -13.72
CA TYR A 706 39.12 -4.46 -13.06
C TYR A 706 38.05 -3.53 -13.63
N ILE A 707 37.96 -3.39 -14.95
CA ILE A 707 37.02 -2.46 -15.60
C ILE A 707 35.56 -2.97 -15.48
N GLN A 708 35.35 -4.29 -15.59
CA GLN A 708 34.02 -4.90 -15.43
C GLN A 708 33.49 -4.74 -14.00
N PHE A 709 34.36 -4.82 -12.98
CA PHE A 709 33.96 -4.52 -11.61
C PHE A 709 33.39 -3.10 -11.50
N ILE A 710 34.08 -2.11 -12.07
CA ILE A 710 33.62 -0.71 -12.06
C ILE A 710 32.27 -0.58 -12.76
N ILE A 711 32.12 -1.13 -13.97
CA ILE A 711 30.85 -1.09 -14.71
C ILE A 711 29.72 -1.72 -13.89
N ARG A 712 29.97 -2.88 -13.28
CA ARG A 712 28.98 -3.59 -12.45
C ARG A 712 28.56 -2.75 -11.25
N GLU A 713 29.50 -2.09 -10.60
CA GLU A 713 29.24 -1.22 -9.46
C GLU A 713 28.45 0.05 -9.85
N LEU A 714 28.72 0.62 -11.02
CA LEU A 714 27.98 1.77 -11.56
C LEU A 714 26.54 1.42 -11.94
N GLU A 715 26.30 0.22 -12.50
CA GLU A 715 25.00 -0.15 -13.07
C GLU A 715 24.10 -0.96 -12.12
N PHE A 716 24.70 -1.79 -11.27
CA PHE A 716 23.97 -2.73 -10.41
C PHE A 716 24.29 -2.53 -8.93
N GLY A 717 25.53 -2.18 -8.60
CA GLY A 717 25.99 -1.97 -7.22
C GLY A 717 25.61 -0.61 -6.62
N TYR A 718 25.09 0.33 -7.41
CA TYR A 718 24.99 1.75 -7.05
C TYR A 718 24.13 2.04 -5.82
N ASN A 719 23.11 1.22 -5.54
CA ASN A 719 22.18 1.42 -4.43
C ASN A 719 22.88 1.45 -3.06
N LYS A 720 24.00 0.74 -2.89
CA LYS A 720 24.74 0.72 -1.61
C LYS A 720 25.46 2.03 -1.30
N TYR A 721 25.65 2.88 -2.30
CA TYR A 721 26.29 4.20 -2.14
C TYR A 721 25.30 5.37 -2.09
N LEU A 722 24.02 5.12 -2.41
CA LEU A 722 22.94 6.13 -2.39
C LEU A 722 22.13 6.14 -1.09
N LYS A 723 22.31 5.13 -0.23
CA LYS A 723 21.88 5.19 1.18
C LYS A 723 22.64 6.31 1.91
#